data_AF-A0A1W9SHR3-F1
#
_entry.id   AF-A0A1W9SHR3-F1
#
_cell.length_a   1.000
_cell.length_b   1.000
_cell.length_c   1.000
_cell.angle_alpha   90.00
_cell.angle_beta   90.00
_cell.angle_gamma   90.00
#
_symmetry.space_group_name_H-M   'P 1'
#
loop_
_entity.id
_entity.type
_entity.pdbx_description
1 polymer ?
#
loop_
_entity_poly.entity_id
_entity_poly.type
_entity_poly.pdbx_seq_one_letter_code
_entity_poly.pdbx_strand_id
1 'polypeptide(L)'
;MFNIVQKTLFGTHLDYKISDNFNLGATILNLTEKPLTTKVNAGDEPISNTIWGVDGMYRTEAPFLTKMVDALPFLDTKEESDIIISGEFAQLIPGHSDAVGDEGVAYIDDFEGTNTSIDLKQRTAWSLSSTPQMQKNMFPEAELTDSLLYGFNRSLLSWYTIENLFQRTESNTPSYIKDDADFVSSHFVREILEKEIFPNKESKTGMPVSINTLDLTYRPTEIGPYNYDTDNLSEDGHFTNPRKRWAGIMREVPTNDFETANIEFIEFWIMDPFVEDEDSSNIGGDLYFNLGNISEDILKDGRKSLEHGLPTSSEITNVDTSVWGRISTRQPASTGFDNDPDKRQFQDIGFDGLNDDDERLFFQDYLSIMQNILNAEAYEKINNDPSKDNYTDYLSENYDGQRAEIVERYKFYNGLENNSPTSSNATTPTTLPDVEDINRDNTLSENESYFQYKVSLRRDDMKIGNNYITDKISYKATFKNKQKSSVTWYQFKIPIQKYMDKFGPIQDFKSIRFIRMFLHNFEETTILRFGSLDLIRSEWRKYELNLVEGNEGLAYPQNEQGSFDVSAVNIEENGTKEPVNYVLPPGISRETDPTNTIQTLQNEQSIVLKVIDLPDGDARAVYKTLDMDIRQYKRLKMEIHAEEIIGYPLEDDELRAFIRFGSDYTQNYYEYEVSLKITPEGRYDDSNGEDRLKVWPSKNRIDFELGTFQDVKQERNSKMRESNSNVSLTIPYVSYDNNNRVIVMGNPNLSNVRTVMLGIRNPHKNKNENDDGFIKSGEIWMNELRLSDFDEEGGWAANARISMNLADFATVSFSGSTSKASVFLCILLIPEMLKIQNTTRLTQMYFWKMH
;
A
#
# COMPACT_ATOMS: atom_id res chain seq x y z
N MET A 1 16.91 -0.75 -5.12
CA MET A 1 16.14 -0.47 -6.35
C MET A 1 17.01 0.44 -7.21
N PHE A 2 17.37 0.04 -8.44
CA PHE A 2 18.17 0.90 -9.35
C PHE A 2 17.18 1.81 -10.10
N ASN A 3 17.13 3.10 -9.78
CA ASN A 3 16.40 4.07 -10.59
C ASN A 3 17.23 4.35 -11.84
N ILE A 4 16.77 3.93 -13.02
CA ILE A 4 17.50 4.10 -14.29
C ILE A 4 17.08 5.46 -14.86
N VAL A 5 17.75 6.51 -14.43
CA VAL A 5 17.66 7.83 -15.06
C VAL A 5 18.65 7.87 -16.22
N GLN A 6 18.16 8.12 -17.44
CA GLN A 6 19.05 8.23 -18.60
C GLN A 6 19.79 9.59 -18.54
N LYS A 7 21.12 9.55 -18.54
CA LYS A 7 21.97 10.75 -18.50
C LYS A 7 22.68 10.94 -19.84
N THR A 8 22.56 12.12 -20.44
CA THR A 8 23.23 12.49 -21.68
C THR A 8 24.19 13.64 -21.40
N LEU A 9 25.50 13.39 -21.51
CA LEU A 9 26.54 14.41 -21.39
C LEU A 9 27.06 14.76 -22.79
N PHE A 10 26.75 15.96 -23.27
CA PHE A 10 27.30 16.51 -24.50
C PHE A 10 28.27 17.64 -24.16
N GLY A 11 29.34 17.78 -24.93
CA GLY A 11 30.26 18.89 -24.69
C GLY A 11 31.47 18.88 -25.59
N THR A 12 32.22 19.97 -25.52
CA THR A 12 33.47 20.14 -26.25
C THR A 12 34.46 20.95 -25.42
N HIS A 13 35.74 20.64 -25.61
CA HIS A 13 36.85 21.40 -25.06
C HIS A 13 37.77 21.80 -26.20
N LEU A 14 38.07 23.10 -26.29
CA LEU A 14 38.94 23.68 -27.29
C LEU A 14 40.20 24.20 -26.59
N ASP A 15 41.36 23.65 -26.95
CA ASP A 15 42.66 24.14 -26.47
C ASP A 15 43.37 24.90 -27.61
N TYR A 16 43.69 26.16 -27.35
CA TYR A 16 44.43 27.01 -28.26
C TYR A 16 45.80 27.37 -27.68
N LYS A 17 46.85 26.82 -28.29
CA LYS A 17 48.23 27.14 -27.96
C LYS A 17 48.66 28.46 -28.63
N ILE A 18 48.62 29.55 -27.87
CA ILE A 18 49.00 30.89 -28.35
C ILE A 18 50.52 31.00 -28.53
N SER A 19 51.30 30.38 -27.64
CA SER A 19 52.75 30.24 -27.74
C SER A 19 53.25 29.00 -27.01
N ASP A 20 54.55 28.71 -27.04
CA ASP A 20 55.13 27.63 -26.23
C ASP A 20 54.95 27.82 -24.71
N ASN A 21 54.67 29.06 -24.31
CA ASN A 21 54.59 29.51 -22.93
C ASN A 21 53.18 29.93 -22.50
N PHE A 22 52.18 29.88 -23.40
CA PHE A 22 50.81 30.30 -23.12
C PHE A 22 49.80 29.44 -23.85
N ASN A 23 48.92 28.80 -23.09
CA ASN A 23 47.74 28.08 -23.60
C ASN A 23 46.45 28.69 -23.03
N LEU A 24 45.39 28.57 -23.82
CA LEU A 24 44.04 29.01 -23.45
C LEU A 24 43.06 27.90 -23.83
N GLY A 25 42.36 27.37 -22.84
CA GLY A 25 41.27 26.42 -23.00
C GLY A 25 39.90 27.09 -22.90
N ALA A 26 38.93 26.55 -23.63
CA ALA A 26 37.52 26.87 -23.47
C ALA A 26 36.72 25.57 -23.44
N THR A 27 35.84 25.45 -22.46
CA THR A 27 35.03 24.25 -22.23
C THR A 27 33.55 24.61 -22.25
N ILE A 28 32.73 23.79 -22.92
CA ILE A 28 31.28 23.80 -22.75
C ILE A 28 30.78 22.37 -22.58
N LEU A 29 29.97 22.15 -21.55
CA LEU A 29 29.38 20.86 -21.21
C LEU A 29 27.89 21.09 -20.93
N ASN A 30 27.04 20.20 -21.41
CA ASN A 30 25.62 20.14 -21.10
C ASN A 30 25.30 18.70 -20.66
N LEU A 31 24.73 18.57 -19.46
CA LEU A 31 24.23 17.30 -18.93
C LEU A 31 22.72 17.41 -18.82
N THR A 32 22.01 16.52 -19.51
CA THR A 32 20.55 16.41 -19.41
C THR A 32 20.18 15.03 -18.92
N GLU A 33 19.28 15.00 -17.95
CA GLU A 33 18.66 13.80 -17.41
C GLU A 33 17.25 13.64 -17.98
N LYS A 34 16.87 12.39 -18.29
CA LYS A 34 15.52 12.05 -18.70
C LYS A 34 14.95 11.00 -17.75
N PRO A 35 13.87 11.33 -17.01
CA PRO A 35 13.20 10.38 -16.14
C PRO A 35 12.40 9.35 -16.96
N LEU A 36 12.00 8.27 -16.31
CA LEU A 36 11.17 7.22 -16.93
C LEU A 36 9.69 7.65 -17.02
N THR A 37 9.24 8.43 -16.05
CA THR A 37 7.87 8.96 -15.92
C THR A 37 7.89 10.49 -15.95
N THR A 38 6.74 11.11 -16.22
CA THR A 38 6.60 12.56 -16.29
C THR A 38 6.32 13.17 -14.92
N LYS A 39 5.65 12.44 -14.03
CA LYS A 39 5.51 12.80 -12.61
C LYS A 39 6.76 12.34 -11.89
N VAL A 40 7.53 13.33 -11.41
CA VAL A 40 8.73 13.11 -10.61
C VAL A 40 8.51 13.70 -9.22
N ASN A 41 8.97 12.98 -8.20
CA ASN A 41 8.87 13.46 -6.83
C ASN A 41 9.83 14.63 -6.58
N ALA A 42 9.46 15.50 -5.65
CA ALA A 42 10.33 16.55 -5.16
C ALA A 42 11.63 15.95 -4.59
N GLY A 43 12.78 16.46 -5.02
CA GLY A 43 14.12 15.97 -4.71
C GLY A 43 14.71 14.99 -5.75
N ASP A 44 13.90 14.42 -6.63
CA ASP A 44 14.31 13.49 -7.71
C ASP A 44 14.24 14.15 -9.10
N GLU A 45 14.27 15.49 -9.19
CA GLU A 45 14.01 16.19 -10.43
C GLU A 45 15.13 16.03 -11.46
N PRO A 46 14.77 15.80 -12.75
CA PRO A 46 15.75 15.67 -13.81
C PRO A 46 16.36 17.03 -14.18
N ILE A 47 17.68 17.12 -14.06
CA ILE A 47 18.46 18.31 -14.38
C ILE A 47 18.78 18.44 -15.87
N SER A 48 18.97 19.68 -16.33
CA SER A 48 19.51 20.03 -17.64
C SER A 48 20.52 21.17 -17.49
N ASN A 49 21.68 20.84 -16.94
CA ASN A 49 22.69 21.81 -16.52
C ASN A 49 23.70 22.09 -17.64
N THR A 50 23.98 23.36 -17.91
CA THR A 50 25.02 23.80 -18.84
C THR A 50 26.15 24.50 -18.12
N ILE A 51 27.37 24.02 -18.30
CA ILE A 51 28.59 24.65 -17.82
C ILE A 51 29.36 25.19 -19.01
N TRP A 52 29.78 26.44 -18.95
CA TRP A 52 30.83 26.94 -19.82
C TRP A 52 31.96 27.54 -18.99
N GLY A 53 33.19 27.44 -19.48
CA GLY A 53 34.34 27.96 -18.78
C GLY A 53 35.52 28.23 -19.70
N VAL A 54 36.46 29.00 -19.17
CA VAL A 54 37.73 29.31 -19.80
C VAL A 54 38.84 29.03 -18.82
N ASP A 55 39.91 28.43 -19.31
CA ASP A 55 41.11 28.14 -18.54
C ASP A 55 42.32 28.66 -19.29
N GLY A 56 43.38 28.98 -18.56
CA GLY A 56 44.62 29.41 -19.19
C GLY A 56 45.79 29.17 -18.27
N MET A 57 46.92 28.82 -18.87
CA MET A 57 48.19 28.67 -18.16
C MET A 57 49.29 29.40 -18.91
N TYR A 58 50.00 30.25 -18.17
CA TYR A 58 51.16 31.00 -18.64
C TYR A 58 52.38 30.56 -17.85
N ARG A 59 53.42 30.11 -18.55
CA ARG A 59 54.70 29.71 -17.95
C ARG A 59 55.81 30.57 -18.52
N THR A 60 56.63 31.17 -17.66
CA THR A 60 57.79 31.94 -18.10
C THR A 60 58.97 31.73 -17.18
N GLU A 61 60.16 31.64 -17.76
CA GLU A 61 61.41 31.69 -17.00
C GLU A 61 61.58 33.09 -16.40
N ALA A 62 62.04 33.16 -15.15
CA ALA A 62 62.20 34.39 -14.40
C ALA A 62 63.66 34.54 -13.91
N PRO A 63 64.60 34.91 -14.81
CA PRO A 63 66.03 35.04 -14.45
C PRO A 63 66.31 36.04 -13.33
N PHE A 64 65.42 37.00 -13.10
CA PHE A 64 65.54 37.94 -11.98
C PHE A 64 65.33 37.26 -10.63
N LEU A 65 64.45 36.25 -10.55
CA LEU A 65 64.24 35.45 -9.34
C LEU A 65 65.46 34.56 -9.08
N THR A 66 66.02 33.93 -10.11
CA THR A 66 67.28 33.16 -9.99
C THR A 66 68.40 34.03 -9.41
N LYS A 67 68.61 35.22 -9.99
CA LYS A 67 69.62 36.18 -9.49
C LYS A 67 69.35 36.68 -8.06
N MET A 68 68.09 36.80 -7.67
CA MET A 68 67.72 37.20 -6.31
C MET A 68 68.06 36.10 -5.29
N VAL A 69 67.90 34.82 -5.68
CA VAL A 69 68.27 33.67 -4.86
C VAL A 69 69.80 33.53 -4.78
N ASP A 70 70.52 33.68 -5.91
CA ASP A 70 72.00 33.64 -5.95
C ASP A 70 72.66 34.79 -5.16
N ALA A 71 71.93 35.90 -4.95
CA ALA A 71 72.40 37.02 -4.14
C ALA A 71 72.38 36.74 -2.63
N LEU A 72 71.74 35.65 -2.18
CA LEU A 72 71.75 35.23 -0.79
C LEU A 72 73.07 34.53 -0.45
N PRO A 73 73.75 34.91 0.64
CA PRO A 73 75.02 34.30 1.01
C PRO A 73 74.86 32.79 1.27
N PHE A 74 75.83 32.01 0.79
CA PHE A 74 75.90 30.53 0.89
C PHE A 74 74.96 29.71 -0.03
N LEU A 75 74.30 30.33 -1.01
CA LEU A 75 73.52 29.66 -2.05
C LEU A 75 74.14 29.88 -3.44
N ASP A 76 74.21 28.83 -4.27
CA ASP A 76 74.70 28.84 -5.67
C ASP A 76 73.78 27.94 -6.49
N THR A 77 72.83 28.53 -7.22
CA THR A 77 71.75 27.78 -7.87
C THR A 77 72.13 27.37 -9.30
N LYS A 78 71.75 26.17 -9.72
CA LYS A 78 72.06 25.64 -11.07
C LYS A 78 70.88 25.60 -12.03
N GLU A 79 69.67 25.57 -11.48
CA GLU A 79 68.43 25.54 -12.25
C GLU A 79 67.86 26.96 -12.41
N GLU A 80 67.16 27.20 -13.51
CA GLU A 80 66.50 28.49 -13.71
C GLU A 80 65.18 28.55 -12.93
N SER A 81 64.87 29.72 -12.36
CA SER A 81 63.57 29.97 -11.73
C SER A 81 62.49 30.15 -12.79
N ASP A 82 61.28 29.64 -12.53
CA ASP A 82 60.13 29.83 -13.41
C ASP A 82 58.86 30.24 -12.65
N ILE A 83 58.00 30.99 -13.34
CA ILE A 83 56.70 31.43 -12.84
C ILE A 83 55.63 30.77 -13.70
N ILE A 84 54.74 30.03 -13.04
CA ILE A 84 53.55 29.42 -13.63
C ILE A 84 52.33 30.14 -13.06
N ILE A 85 51.55 30.75 -13.94
CA ILE A 85 50.27 31.37 -13.61
C ILE A 85 49.19 30.53 -14.29
N SER A 86 48.25 29.98 -13.53
CA SER A 86 47.07 29.34 -14.07
C SER A 86 45.81 30.02 -13.55
N GLY A 87 44.80 30.09 -14.41
CA GLY A 87 43.50 30.66 -14.07
C GLY A 87 42.39 29.87 -14.74
N GLU A 88 41.28 29.72 -14.03
CA GLU A 88 40.07 29.07 -14.53
C GLU A 88 38.88 29.92 -14.12
N PHE A 89 37.95 30.11 -15.05
CA PHE A 89 36.64 30.68 -14.80
C PHE A 89 35.60 29.72 -15.36
N ALA A 90 34.54 29.47 -14.60
CA ALA A 90 33.43 28.69 -15.09
C ALA A 90 32.10 29.23 -14.56
N GLN A 91 31.07 29.17 -15.39
CA GLN A 91 29.71 29.58 -15.07
C GLN A 91 28.75 28.44 -15.34
N LEU A 92 27.87 28.19 -14.37
CA LEU A 92 26.82 27.18 -14.44
C LEU A 92 25.53 27.92 -14.74
N ILE A 93 24.84 27.42 -15.75
CA ILE A 93 23.50 27.80 -16.13
C ILE A 93 22.66 26.57 -15.79
N PRO A 94 21.99 26.55 -14.62
CA PRO A 94 21.05 25.52 -14.27
C PRO A 94 19.88 25.51 -15.23
N GLY A 95 19.26 24.34 -15.36
CA GLY A 95 18.03 24.16 -16.12
C GLY A 95 17.39 22.83 -15.71
N HIS A 96 16.14 22.64 -16.10
CA HIS A 96 15.42 21.38 -15.93
C HIS A 96 15.18 20.69 -17.29
N SER A 97 14.81 19.41 -17.24
CA SER A 97 14.46 18.63 -18.43
C SER A 97 13.06 18.99 -18.93
N ASP A 98 12.86 19.13 -20.24
CA ASP A 98 11.52 19.33 -20.85
C ASP A 98 10.52 18.22 -20.49
N ALA A 99 11.01 17.07 -20.01
CA ALA A 99 10.18 15.96 -19.54
C ALA A 99 9.26 16.32 -18.36
N VAL A 100 9.60 17.34 -17.57
CA VAL A 100 8.77 17.85 -16.45
C VAL A 100 7.96 19.10 -16.81
N GLY A 101 7.85 19.39 -18.12
CA GLY A 101 7.13 20.55 -18.66
C GLY A 101 7.88 21.88 -18.51
N ASP A 102 7.42 22.90 -19.22
CA ASP A 102 8.08 24.23 -19.29
C ASP A 102 8.17 24.96 -17.94
N GLU A 103 7.23 24.66 -17.01
CA GLU A 103 7.20 25.25 -15.67
C GLU A 103 8.11 24.49 -14.67
N GLY A 104 8.66 23.34 -15.05
CA GLY A 104 9.46 22.50 -14.17
C GLY A 104 8.68 22.00 -12.95
N VAL A 105 7.83 21.00 -13.14
CA VAL A 105 6.93 20.49 -12.10
C VAL A 105 7.59 19.35 -11.29
N ALA A 106 7.46 19.40 -9.96
CA ALA A 106 7.83 18.32 -9.06
C ALA A 106 6.70 18.06 -8.04
N TYR A 107 6.43 16.79 -7.75
CA TYR A 107 5.31 16.39 -6.89
C TYR A 107 5.76 16.24 -5.44
N ILE A 108 5.03 16.88 -4.52
CA ILE A 108 5.10 16.53 -3.10
C ILE A 108 4.31 15.24 -2.87
N ASP A 109 3.12 15.19 -3.48
CA ASP A 109 2.21 14.06 -3.45
C ASP A 109 1.29 14.15 -4.67
N ASP A 110 1.27 13.10 -5.49
CA ASP A 110 0.31 12.92 -6.59
C ASP A 110 -0.96 12.19 -6.13
N PHE A 111 -1.03 11.84 -4.84
CA PHE A 111 -2.10 11.09 -4.20
C PHE A 111 -2.26 9.65 -4.68
N GLU A 112 -1.36 9.11 -5.52
CA GLU A 112 -1.35 7.71 -5.99
C GLU A 112 -1.02 6.70 -4.86
N GLY A 113 -0.49 7.19 -3.74
CA GLY A 113 -0.33 6.43 -2.49
C GLY A 113 -1.49 6.54 -1.49
N THR A 114 -2.56 7.29 -1.79
CA THR A 114 -3.65 7.56 -0.83
C THR A 114 -4.31 6.29 -0.32
N ASN A 115 -4.58 5.32 -1.18
CA ASN A 115 -5.00 3.98 -0.79
C ASN A 115 -4.04 2.97 -1.41
N THR A 116 -3.36 2.20 -0.57
CA THR A 116 -2.60 1.04 -1.00
C THR A 116 -3.18 -0.22 -0.38
N SER A 117 -3.32 -1.27 -1.18
CA SER A 117 -3.87 -2.55 -0.74
C SER A 117 -2.76 -3.57 -0.46
N ILE A 118 -3.01 -4.42 0.52
CA ILE A 118 -2.23 -5.63 0.79
C ILE A 118 -3.14 -6.82 0.51
N ASP A 119 -2.90 -7.51 -0.61
CA ASP A 119 -3.72 -8.64 -1.06
C ASP A 119 -3.64 -9.84 -0.10
N LEU A 120 -4.81 -10.32 0.30
CA LEU A 120 -4.99 -11.48 1.16
C LEU A 120 -5.57 -12.70 0.43
N LYS A 121 -5.90 -12.63 -0.87
CA LYS A 121 -6.55 -13.72 -1.62
C LYS A 121 -5.68 -14.94 -1.88
N GLN A 122 -4.36 -14.85 -1.69
CA GLN A 122 -3.46 -15.96 -1.99
C GLN A 122 -3.85 -17.23 -1.21
N ARG A 123 -4.44 -18.20 -1.90
CA ARG A 123 -4.99 -19.44 -1.32
C ARG A 123 -3.97 -20.21 -0.48
N THR A 124 -2.73 -20.33 -0.94
CA THR A 124 -1.67 -21.09 -0.27
C THR A 124 -1.21 -20.45 1.05
N ALA A 125 -1.58 -19.20 1.32
CA ALA A 125 -1.28 -18.54 2.59
C ALA A 125 -2.30 -18.89 3.68
N TRP A 126 -3.48 -19.40 3.30
CA TRP A 126 -4.55 -19.79 4.21
C TRP A 126 -4.44 -21.25 4.61
N SER A 127 -4.68 -21.51 5.89
CA SER A 127 -4.68 -22.82 6.52
C SER A 127 -5.95 -23.03 7.34
N LEU A 128 -6.23 -24.26 7.77
CA LEU A 128 -7.33 -24.57 8.67
C LEU A 128 -7.21 -23.75 9.96
N SER A 129 -8.31 -23.22 10.47
CA SER A 129 -8.26 -22.42 11.71
C SER A 129 -8.55 -23.22 12.98
N SER A 130 -7.91 -22.82 14.08
CA SER A 130 -8.32 -23.18 15.45
C SER A 130 -9.70 -22.61 15.80
N THR A 131 -10.40 -23.28 16.72
CA THR A 131 -11.71 -22.85 17.23
C THR A 131 -11.58 -21.54 17.99
N PRO A 132 -12.40 -20.51 17.69
CA PRO A 132 -12.31 -19.23 18.36
C PRO A 132 -12.48 -19.33 19.88
N GLN A 133 -11.42 -18.98 20.62
CA GLN A 133 -11.41 -19.03 22.07
C GLN A 133 -12.10 -17.81 22.70
N MET A 134 -12.43 -17.91 23.99
CA MET A 134 -13.02 -16.82 24.80
C MET A 134 -14.45 -16.40 24.39
N GLN A 135 -15.09 -17.14 23.49
CA GLN A 135 -16.46 -16.90 23.01
C GLN A 135 -17.42 -17.98 23.54
N LYS A 136 -17.55 -18.16 24.86
CA LYS A 136 -18.33 -19.28 25.47
C LYS A 136 -19.77 -19.44 24.96
N ASN A 137 -20.39 -18.36 24.51
CA ASN A 137 -21.76 -18.40 23.97
C ASN A 137 -21.83 -19.03 22.56
N MET A 138 -20.76 -18.92 21.78
CA MET A 138 -20.69 -19.39 20.40
C MET A 138 -19.86 -20.69 20.28
N PHE A 139 -18.76 -20.76 21.03
CA PHE A 139 -17.79 -21.86 21.06
C PHE A 139 -17.48 -22.29 22.50
N PRO A 140 -18.43 -22.90 23.23
CA PRO A 140 -18.16 -23.43 24.58
C PRO A 140 -17.06 -24.48 24.62
N GLU A 141 -16.86 -25.22 23.52
CA GLU A 141 -15.86 -26.27 23.37
C GLU A 141 -14.42 -25.74 23.26
N ALA A 142 -14.23 -24.46 22.97
CA ALA A 142 -12.90 -23.86 22.79
C ALA A 142 -12.05 -23.81 24.08
N GLU A 143 -12.64 -24.05 25.25
CA GLU A 143 -11.93 -24.15 26.54
C GLU A 143 -11.41 -25.56 26.83
N LEU A 144 -11.84 -26.56 26.06
CA LEU A 144 -11.41 -27.94 26.23
C LEU A 144 -10.01 -28.10 25.64
N THR A 145 -9.15 -28.83 26.34
CA THR A 145 -7.79 -29.16 25.90
C THR A 145 -7.64 -30.67 25.95
N ASP A 146 -7.00 -31.23 24.94
CA ASP A 146 -6.79 -32.68 24.78
C ASP A 146 -8.13 -33.44 24.88
N SER A 147 -9.13 -32.96 24.12
CA SER A 147 -10.48 -33.53 24.08
C SER A 147 -11.10 -33.39 22.70
N LEU A 148 -11.54 -34.50 22.09
CA LEU A 148 -12.18 -34.53 20.76
C LEU A 148 -13.40 -33.61 20.64
N LEU A 149 -14.11 -33.35 21.76
CA LEU A 149 -15.24 -32.42 21.83
C LEU A 149 -14.92 -31.03 21.25
N TYR A 150 -13.65 -30.61 21.30
CA TYR A 150 -13.19 -29.33 20.73
C TYR A 150 -13.47 -29.20 19.22
N GLY A 151 -13.47 -30.31 18.48
CA GLY A 151 -13.70 -30.34 17.03
C GLY A 151 -15.17 -30.52 16.62
N PHE A 152 -16.08 -30.82 17.56
CA PHE A 152 -17.42 -31.33 17.25
C PHE A 152 -18.30 -30.39 16.42
N ASN A 153 -18.08 -29.07 16.51
CA ASN A 153 -18.85 -28.09 15.73
C ASN A 153 -18.23 -27.72 14.39
N ARG A 154 -17.08 -28.30 14.01
CA ARG A 154 -16.41 -27.99 12.76
C ARG A 154 -17.10 -28.67 11.58
N SER A 155 -17.52 -27.88 10.61
CA SER A 155 -18.16 -28.33 9.37
C SER A 155 -17.22 -28.19 8.18
N LEU A 156 -17.59 -28.77 7.04
CA LEU A 156 -16.72 -28.79 5.88
C LEU A 156 -16.66 -27.41 5.19
N LEU A 157 -15.44 -26.92 5.01
CA LEU A 157 -15.12 -25.70 4.26
C LEU A 157 -14.01 -26.02 3.29
N SER A 158 -14.22 -25.70 2.02
CA SER A 158 -13.16 -25.72 1.01
C SER A 158 -12.84 -24.30 0.55
N TRP A 159 -11.54 -23.97 0.47
CA TRP A 159 -11.02 -22.69 0.00
C TRP A 159 -10.07 -22.91 -1.17
N TYR A 160 -10.39 -22.33 -2.32
CA TYR A 160 -9.70 -22.62 -3.57
C TYR A 160 -9.77 -21.46 -4.56
N THR A 161 -9.01 -21.57 -5.63
CA THR A 161 -9.13 -20.74 -6.83
C THR A 161 -9.41 -21.70 -7.98
N ILE A 162 -10.45 -21.43 -8.76
CA ILE A 162 -10.78 -22.27 -9.92
C ILE A 162 -9.70 -22.10 -10.98
N GLU A 163 -9.07 -23.21 -11.37
CA GLU A 163 -8.01 -23.21 -12.36
C GLU A 163 -8.55 -22.86 -13.76
N ASN A 164 -7.79 -22.05 -14.49
CA ASN A 164 -8.15 -21.60 -15.84
C ASN A 164 -8.36 -22.77 -16.81
N LEU A 165 -7.79 -23.95 -16.53
CA LEU A 165 -7.96 -25.15 -17.35
C LEU A 165 -9.44 -25.47 -17.58
N PHE A 166 -10.28 -25.38 -16.54
CA PHE A 166 -11.72 -25.69 -16.65
C PHE A 166 -12.45 -24.65 -17.51
N GLN A 167 -12.12 -23.37 -17.34
CA GLN A 167 -12.81 -22.24 -17.96
C GLN A 167 -12.37 -22.00 -19.42
N ARG A 168 -11.12 -22.32 -19.76
CA ARG A 168 -10.52 -22.15 -21.09
C ARG A 168 -10.43 -23.45 -21.90
N THR A 169 -10.81 -24.57 -21.29
CA THR A 169 -10.94 -25.88 -21.95
C THR A 169 -9.61 -26.36 -22.56
N GLU A 170 -8.58 -26.44 -21.71
CA GLU A 170 -7.24 -26.88 -22.06
C GLU A 170 -7.15 -28.41 -22.27
N SER A 171 -5.98 -28.93 -22.66
CA SER A 171 -5.77 -30.36 -22.98
C SER A 171 -6.09 -31.29 -21.81
N ASN A 172 -5.85 -30.84 -20.58
CA ASN A 172 -6.04 -31.64 -19.36
C ASN A 172 -7.44 -31.48 -18.75
N THR A 173 -8.34 -30.74 -19.40
CA THR A 173 -9.73 -30.62 -18.93
C THR A 173 -10.46 -31.94 -19.13
N PRO A 174 -11.18 -32.45 -18.12
CA PRO A 174 -12.00 -33.65 -18.26
C PRO A 174 -12.94 -33.56 -19.48
N SER A 175 -12.99 -34.63 -20.28
CA SER A 175 -13.68 -34.62 -21.58
C SER A 175 -15.15 -34.24 -21.47
N TYR A 176 -15.84 -34.71 -20.43
CA TYR A 176 -17.26 -34.41 -20.24
C TYR A 176 -17.54 -32.93 -19.87
N ILE A 177 -16.59 -32.23 -19.22
CA ILE A 177 -16.68 -30.78 -18.96
C ILE A 177 -16.37 -30.00 -20.24
N LYS A 178 -15.41 -30.51 -21.03
CA LYS A 178 -15.03 -29.92 -22.32
C LYS A 178 -16.15 -30.01 -23.36
N ASP A 179 -16.85 -31.13 -23.40
CA ASP A 179 -17.89 -31.41 -24.39
C ASP A 179 -19.23 -30.76 -24.03
N ASP A 180 -19.44 -30.39 -22.77
CA ASP A 180 -20.69 -29.82 -22.27
C ASP A 180 -20.46 -28.46 -21.60
N ALA A 181 -20.86 -27.40 -22.30
CA ALA A 181 -20.69 -26.02 -21.86
C ALA A 181 -21.51 -25.68 -20.61
N ASP A 182 -22.49 -26.49 -20.20
CA ASP A 182 -23.31 -26.20 -19.03
C ASP A 182 -22.52 -26.31 -17.72
N PHE A 183 -21.51 -27.20 -17.64
CA PHE A 183 -20.63 -27.34 -16.46
C PHE A 183 -19.81 -26.08 -16.14
N VAL A 184 -19.62 -25.19 -17.11
CA VAL A 184 -18.88 -23.92 -16.97
C VAL A 184 -19.80 -22.69 -17.08
N SER A 185 -21.12 -22.91 -17.18
CA SER A 185 -22.14 -21.87 -17.36
C SER A 185 -22.89 -21.56 -16.07
N SER A 186 -22.15 -21.33 -14.98
CA SER A 186 -22.65 -20.82 -13.71
C SER A 186 -21.76 -19.67 -13.21
N HIS A 187 -22.36 -18.70 -12.51
CA HIS A 187 -21.66 -17.63 -11.82
C HIS A 187 -20.64 -18.15 -10.79
N PHE A 188 -20.87 -19.33 -10.23
CA PHE A 188 -19.96 -19.92 -9.25
C PHE A 188 -18.71 -20.56 -9.86
N VAL A 189 -18.68 -20.79 -11.18
CA VAL A 189 -17.57 -21.50 -11.85
C VAL A 189 -16.91 -20.73 -12.98
N ARG A 190 -17.63 -19.83 -13.63
CA ARG A 190 -17.14 -19.12 -14.82
C ARG A 190 -15.92 -18.25 -14.52
N GLU A 191 -15.21 -17.93 -15.59
CA GLU A 191 -14.18 -16.90 -15.61
C GLU A 191 -14.79 -15.53 -15.32
N ILE A 192 -14.14 -14.78 -14.42
CA ILE A 192 -14.51 -13.41 -14.06
C ILE A 192 -13.46 -12.50 -14.69
N LEU A 193 -13.90 -11.57 -15.53
CA LEU A 193 -13.00 -10.63 -16.19
C LEU A 193 -12.78 -9.41 -15.31
N GLU A 194 -11.60 -8.81 -15.38
CA GLU A 194 -11.28 -7.60 -14.61
C GLU A 194 -12.27 -6.46 -14.85
N LYS A 195 -12.69 -6.31 -16.11
CA LYS A 195 -13.68 -5.30 -16.53
C LYS A 195 -15.10 -5.53 -16.01
N GLU A 196 -15.36 -6.68 -15.38
CA GLU A 196 -16.64 -6.94 -14.74
C GLU A 196 -16.79 -6.14 -13.43
N ILE A 197 -15.72 -6.09 -12.63
CA ILE A 197 -15.67 -5.35 -11.36
C ILE A 197 -15.09 -3.95 -11.60
N PHE A 198 -14.15 -3.80 -12.53
CA PHE A 198 -13.44 -2.54 -12.81
C PHE A 198 -13.56 -2.14 -14.30
N PRO A 199 -14.72 -1.63 -14.75
CA PRO A 199 -15.00 -1.42 -16.18
C PRO A 199 -14.03 -0.48 -16.91
N ASN A 200 -13.48 0.53 -16.22
CA ASN A 200 -12.61 1.54 -16.82
C ASN A 200 -11.12 1.17 -16.72
N LYS A 201 -10.78 0.01 -16.13
CA LYS A 201 -9.40 -0.45 -16.01
C LYS A 201 -8.83 -0.89 -17.35
N GLU A 202 -7.61 -0.42 -17.66
CA GLU A 202 -6.91 -0.80 -18.87
C GLU A 202 -6.10 -2.08 -18.68
N SER A 203 -6.28 -3.05 -19.58
CA SER A 203 -5.51 -4.30 -19.53
C SER A 203 -4.08 -4.07 -20.01
N LYS A 204 -3.11 -4.51 -19.19
CA LYS A 204 -1.67 -4.43 -19.50
C LYS A 204 -1.25 -5.14 -20.78
N THR A 205 -2.03 -6.13 -21.22
CA THR A 205 -1.70 -6.99 -22.38
C THR A 205 -2.55 -6.68 -23.61
N GLY A 206 -3.49 -5.74 -23.52
CA GLY A 206 -4.51 -5.49 -24.55
C GLY A 206 -5.54 -6.62 -24.72
N MET A 207 -5.40 -7.73 -23.98
CA MET A 207 -6.36 -8.83 -23.94
C MET A 207 -7.18 -8.77 -22.64
N PRO A 208 -8.43 -9.26 -22.61
CA PRO A 208 -9.18 -9.37 -21.37
C PRO A 208 -8.39 -10.18 -20.31
N VAL A 209 -8.14 -9.57 -19.15
CA VAL A 209 -7.49 -10.21 -18.01
C VAL A 209 -8.58 -10.79 -17.11
N SER A 210 -8.37 -12.02 -16.62
CA SER A 210 -9.25 -12.63 -15.62
C SER A 210 -8.78 -12.28 -14.21
N ILE A 211 -9.75 -12.10 -13.31
CA ILE A 211 -9.49 -11.99 -11.87
C ILE A 211 -9.46 -13.41 -11.30
N ASN A 212 -8.35 -13.75 -10.64
CA ASN A 212 -8.30 -14.94 -9.80
C ASN A 212 -9.05 -14.64 -8.50
N THR A 213 -10.11 -15.40 -8.23
CA THR A 213 -10.89 -15.30 -7.00
C THR A 213 -10.35 -16.21 -5.91
N LEU A 214 -10.59 -15.82 -4.66
CA LEU A 214 -10.57 -16.76 -3.53
C LEU A 214 -12.01 -17.21 -3.31
N ASP A 215 -12.29 -18.47 -3.60
CA ASP A 215 -13.62 -19.06 -3.48
C ASP A 215 -13.69 -19.88 -2.20
N LEU A 216 -14.72 -19.66 -1.38
CA LEU A 216 -15.04 -20.45 -0.19
C LEU A 216 -16.36 -21.18 -0.43
N THR A 217 -16.35 -22.50 -0.34
CA THR A 217 -17.59 -23.28 -0.32
C THR A 217 -17.80 -23.85 1.07
N TYR A 218 -18.79 -23.29 1.77
CA TYR A 218 -19.16 -23.69 3.12
C TYR A 218 -20.33 -24.66 3.09
N ARG A 219 -20.15 -25.86 3.66
CA ARG A 219 -21.15 -26.94 3.73
C ARG A 219 -21.51 -27.20 5.20
N PRO A 220 -22.45 -26.42 5.79
CA PRO A 220 -22.74 -26.48 7.23
C PRO A 220 -23.40 -27.79 7.68
N THR A 221 -23.89 -28.60 6.74
CA THR A 221 -24.50 -29.92 6.98
C THR A 221 -23.50 -31.06 6.93
N GLU A 222 -22.27 -30.84 6.49
CA GLU A 222 -21.26 -31.89 6.32
C GLU A 222 -20.15 -31.80 7.37
N ILE A 223 -19.65 -32.96 7.81
CA ILE A 223 -18.56 -33.10 8.78
C ILE A 223 -17.26 -32.57 8.16
N GLY A 224 -16.59 -31.66 8.87
CA GLY A 224 -15.27 -31.16 8.48
C GLY A 224 -14.11 -31.95 9.09
N PRO A 225 -12.85 -31.59 8.76
CA PRO A 225 -11.66 -32.27 9.27
C PRO A 225 -11.57 -32.30 10.81
N TYR A 226 -11.15 -33.45 11.34
CA TYR A 226 -10.95 -33.72 12.77
C TYR A 226 -12.20 -33.47 13.63
N ASN A 227 -13.37 -33.86 13.11
CA ASN A 227 -14.64 -33.82 13.83
C ASN A 227 -15.21 -35.22 14.06
N TYR A 228 -15.32 -35.60 15.33
CA TYR A 228 -15.77 -36.90 15.81
C TYR A 228 -17.13 -36.85 16.52
N ASP A 229 -18.01 -35.90 16.16
CA ASP A 229 -19.35 -35.77 16.76
C ASP A 229 -20.22 -36.99 16.42
N THR A 230 -20.77 -37.63 17.44
CA THR A 230 -21.66 -38.79 17.31
C THR A 230 -23.13 -38.45 17.56
N ASP A 231 -23.42 -37.34 18.23
CA ASP A 231 -24.73 -37.12 18.87
C ASP A 231 -25.71 -36.32 18.01
N ASN A 232 -25.20 -35.59 17.01
CA ASN A 232 -25.96 -34.60 16.26
C ASN A 232 -26.02 -34.90 14.75
N LEU A 233 -26.02 -36.18 14.39
CA LEU A 233 -26.02 -36.66 13.01
C LEU A 233 -27.33 -37.37 12.64
N SER A 234 -27.75 -37.21 11.39
CA SER A 234 -28.80 -38.03 10.77
C SER A 234 -28.22 -39.33 10.21
N GLU A 235 -29.09 -40.28 9.82
CA GLU A 235 -28.68 -41.61 9.31
C GLU A 235 -27.80 -41.53 8.04
N ASP A 236 -27.86 -40.43 7.30
CA ASP A 236 -27.04 -40.13 6.11
C ASP A 236 -25.70 -39.44 6.44
N GLY A 237 -25.40 -39.17 7.71
CA GLY A 237 -24.14 -38.57 8.14
C GLY A 237 -24.10 -37.06 8.05
N HIS A 238 -25.25 -36.40 7.86
CA HIS A 238 -25.37 -34.95 7.90
C HIS A 238 -25.68 -34.41 9.31
N PHE A 239 -25.29 -33.17 9.57
CA PHE A 239 -25.64 -32.50 10.83
C PHE A 239 -27.12 -32.15 10.90
N THR A 240 -27.75 -32.49 12.03
CA THR A 240 -29.16 -32.18 12.31
C THR A 240 -29.40 -30.71 12.68
N ASN A 241 -28.35 -29.98 13.10
CA ASN A 241 -28.42 -28.56 13.45
C ASN A 241 -27.27 -27.76 12.80
N PRO A 242 -27.34 -27.51 11.47
CA PRO A 242 -26.28 -26.84 10.73
C PRO A 242 -25.99 -25.41 11.22
N ARG A 243 -27.00 -24.68 11.74
CA ARG A 243 -26.80 -23.29 12.24
C ARG A 243 -25.78 -23.16 13.36
N LYS A 244 -25.60 -24.21 14.16
CA LYS A 244 -24.62 -24.18 15.26
C LYS A 244 -23.20 -24.48 14.80
N ARG A 245 -23.05 -25.02 13.59
CA ARG A 245 -21.75 -25.41 13.03
C ARG A 245 -21.02 -24.20 12.49
N TRP A 246 -19.71 -24.33 12.44
CA TRP A 246 -18.81 -23.31 11.93
C TRP A 246 -17.70 -23.95 11.12
N ALA A 247 -17.02 -23.15 10.33
CA ALA A 247 -15.74 -23.51 9.75
C ALA A 247 -14.94 -22.24 9.44
N GLY A 248 -13.61 -22.33 9.53
CA GLY A 248 -12.76 -21.18 9.32
C GLY A 248 -11.38 -21.51 8.80
N ILE A 249 -10.75 -20.47 8.29
CA ILE A 249 -9.38 -20.47 7.80
C ILE A 249 -8.62 -19.31 8.43
N MET A 250 -7.31 -19.48 8.62
CA MET A 250 -6.45 -18.44 9.17
C MET A 250 -5.12 -18.37 8.43
N ARG A 251 -4.48 -17.20 8.52
CA ARG A 251 -3.18 -16.92 7.94
C ARG A 251 -2.44 -15.87 8.75
N GLU A 252 -1.12 -15.81 8.57
CA GLU A 252 -0.34 -14.67 9.04
C GLU A 252 -0.66 -13.38 8.24
N VAL A 253 -0.53 -12.24 8.90
CA VAL A 253 -0.56 -10.93 8.25
C VAL A 253 0.86 -10.49 7.87
N PRO A 254 1.09 -9.90 6.69
CA PRO A 254 2.45 -9.51 6.28
C PRO A 254 3.10 -8.40 7.11
N THR A 255 2.30 -7.58 7.81
CA THR A 255 2.79 -6.44 8.61
C THR A 255 2.09 -6.43 9.96
N ASN A 256 2.86 -6.55 11.05
CA ASN A 256 2.26 -6.77 12.37
C ASN A 256 1.78 -5.49 13.09
N ASP A 257 2.41 -4.35 12.79
CA ASP A 257 2.07 -3.07 13.41
C ASP A 257 1.17 -2.26 12.45
N PHE A 258 -0.14 -2.43 12.61
CA PHE A 258 -1.14 -1.77 11.77
C PHE A 258 -1.19 -0.27 12.02
N GLU A 259 -0.80 0.23 13.21
CA GLU A 259 -0.77 1.67 13.51
C GLU A 259 0.39 2.38 12.80
N THR A 260 1.58 1.76 12.83
CA THR A 260 2.72 2.27 12.09
C THR A 260 2.49 2.16 10.58
N ALA A 261 1.88 1.06 10.12
CA ALA A 261 1.54 0.85 8.73
C ALA A 261 0.30 1.64 8.24
N ASN A 262 -0.43 2.28 9.17
CA ASN A 262 -1.69 2.98 8.93
C ASN A 262 -2.73 2.14 8.15
N ILE A 263 -2.89 0.88 8.54
CA ILE A 263 -3.97 0.03 8.02
C ILE A 263 -5.29 0.51 8.64
N GLU A 264 -6.29 0.78 7.81
CA GLU A 264 -7.55 1.39 8.24
C GLU A 264 -8.76 0.46 8.01
N PHE A 265 -8.73 -0.34 6.93
CA PHE A 265 -9.89 -1.15 6.53
C PHE A 265 -9.50 -2.58 6.12
N ILE A 266 -10.40 -3.52 6.37
CA ILE A 266 -10.50 -4.76 5.59
C ILE A 266 -11.48 -4.46 4.45
N GLU A 267 -11.03 -4.55 3.21
CA GLU A 267 -11.86 -4.30 2.02
C GLU A 267 -11.95 -5.53 1.13
N PHE A 268 -13.14 -5.84 0.62
CA PHE A 268 -13.30 -6.93 -0.33
C PHE A 268 -14.50 -6.76 -1.24
N TRP A 269 -14.35 -7.20 -2.49
CA TRP A 269 -15.45 -7.42 -3.41
C TRP A 269 -15.90 -8.86 -3.34
N ILE A 270 -17.18 -9.09 -3.01
CA ILE A 270 -17.79 -10.41 -2.99
C ILE A 270 -18.93 -10.50 -3.99
N MET A 271 -18.99 -11.60 -4.72
CA MET A 271 -20.11 -11.90 -5.62
C MET A 271 -21.36 -12.16 -4.77
N ASP A 272 -22.53 -11.74 -5.25
CA ASP A 272 -23.81 -12.06 -4.62
C ASP A 272 -23.94 -13.59 -4.43
N PRO A 273 -23.93 -14.10 -3.18
CA PRO A 273 -23.96 -15.54 -2.93
C PRO A 273 -25.33 -16.16 -3.26
N PHE A 274 -26.35 -15.33 -3.51
CA PHE A 274 -27.72 -15.77 -3.83
C PHE A 274 -28.04 -15.70 -5.33
N VAL A 275 -27.05 -15.42 -6.19
CA VAL A 275 -27.27 -15.13 -7.62
C VAL A 275 -27.95 -16.27 -8.40
N GLU A 276 -27.79 -17.53 -7.97
CA GLU A 276 -28.43 -18.71 -8.60
C GLU A 276 -29.45 -19.40 -7.67
N ASP A 277 -29.84 -18.77 -6.56
CA ASP A 277 -30.86 -19.29 -5.64
C ASP A 277 -32.26 -18.82 -6.06
N GLU A 278 -32.83 -19.54 -7.03
CA GLU A 278 -34.13 -19.26 -7.64
C GLU A 278 -35.30 -19.39 -6.64
N ASP A 279 -35.23 -20.35 -5.71
CA ASP A 279 -36.30 -20.67 -4.77
C ASP A 279 -36.26 -19.82 -3.50
N SER A 280 -35.19 -19.05 -3.29
CA SER A 280 -35.00 -18.24 -2.08
C SER A 280 -34.97 -19.06 -0.80
N SER A 281 -34.47 -20.30 -0.91
CA SER A 281 -34.33 -21.22 0.22
C SER A 281 -33.15 -20.83 1.11
N ASN A 282 -32.08 -20.28 0.52
CA ASN A 282 -30.89 -19.91 1.25
C ASN A 282 -31.11 -18.57 1.98
N ILE A 283 -31.38 -18.67 3.28
CA ILE A 283 -31.55 -17.51 4.18
C ILE A 283 -30.22 -16.77 4.40
N GLY A 284 -29.09 -17.46 4.19
CA GLY A 284 -27.75 -16.97 4.47
C GLY A 284 -27.34 -17.08 5.94
N GLY A 285 -26.20 -16.47 6.28
CA GLY A 285 -25.54 -16.64 7.57
C GLY A 285 -24.61 -15.49 7.92
N ASP A 286 -23.61 -15.75 8.74
CA ASP A 286 -22.69 -14.73 9.27
C ASP A 286 -21.23 -15.08 8.90
N LEU A 287 -20.53 -14.12 8.29
CA LEU A 287 -19.09 -14.17 8.02
C LEU A 287 -18.37 -13.32 9.08
N TYR A 288 -17.35 -13.89 9.72
CA TYR A 288 -16.57 -13.22 10.75
C TYR A 288 -15.11 -13.07 10.35
N PHE A 289 -14.52 -11.95 10.77
CA PHE A 289 -13.08 -11.74 10.74
C PHE A 289 -12.56 -11.58 12.17
N ASN A 290 -11.44 -12.22 12.48
CA ASN A 290 -10.68 -11.97 13.70
C ASN A 290 -9.32 -11.40 13.31
N LEU A 291 -8.91 -10.30 13.94
CA LEU A 291 -7.60 -9.68 13.78
C LEU A 291 -6.89 -9.65 15.14
N GLY A 292 -5.73 -10.30 15.24
CA GLY A 292 -4.90 -10.24 16.44
C GLY A 292 -3.92 -11.41 16.56
N ASN A 293 -3.77 -11.91 17.78
CA ASN A 293 -3.12 -13.19 18.04
C ASN A 293 -4.20 -14.27 18.05
N ILE A 294 -3.99 -15.29 17.23
CA ILE A 294 -4.93 -16.39 17.01
C ILE A 294 -4.14 -17.68 17.27
N SER A 295 -4.79 -18.67 17.85
CA SER A 295 -4.13 -19.91 18.23
C SER A 295 -3.74 -20.69 16.97
N GLU A 296 -2.48 -21.12 16.89
CA GLU A 296 -1.95 -22.01 15.86
C GLU A 296 -2.16 -23.49 16.21
N ASP A 297 -2.56 -23.77 17.46
CA ASP A 297 -2.97 -25.09 17.96
C ASP A 297 -4.37 -25.44 17.40
N ILE A 298 -4.40 -26.11 16.25
CA ILE A 298 -5.61 -26.49 15.50
C ILE A 298 -6.21 -27.76 16.09
N LEU A 299 -5.37 -28.73 16.46
CA LEU A 299 -5.71 -29.93 17.22
C LEU A 299 -5.38 -29.71 18.69
N LYS A 300 -6.30 -29.06 19.40
CA LYS A 300 -6.06 -28.50 20.74
C LYS A 300 -5.52 -29.53 21.75
N ASP A 301 -4.21 -29.62 21.88
CA ASP A 301 -3.50 -30.46 22.87
C ASP A 301 -2.23 -29.81 23.44
N GLY A 302 -1.89 -28.58 22.99
CA GLY A 302 -0.72 -27.85 23.44
C GLY A 302 0.61 -28.47 23.00
N ARG A 303 0.59 -29.27 21.93
CA ARG A 303 1.77 -29.80 21.25
C ARG A 303 1.76 -29.30 19.82
N LYS A 304 2.93 -29.11 19.24
CA LYS A 304 3.05 -28.67 17.85
C LYS A 304 3.04 -29.89 16.94
N SER A 305 2.01 -30.07 16.13
CA SER A 305 2.03 -31.07 15.06
C SER A 305 2.98 -30.65 13.94
N LEU A 306 3.80 -31.61 13.48
CA LEU A 306 4.78 -31.39 12.41
C LEU A 306 5.09 -32.68 11.66
N GLU A 307 4.59 -32.78 10.43
CA GLU A 307 4.66 -33.99 9.60
C GLU A 307 6.10 -34.46 9.30
N HIS A 308 6.99 -33.52 8.97
CA HIS A 308 8.39 -33.82 8.65
C HIS A 308 9.21 -34.34 9.85
N GLY A 309 8.65 -34.32 11.07
CA GLY A 309 9.22 -34.94 12.26
C GLY A 309 8.74 -36.36 12.51
N LEU A 310 7.67 -36.79 11.83
CA LEU A 310 7.10 -38.12 11.96
C LEU A 310 8.09 -39.20 11.46
N PRO A 311 7.92 -40.46 11.91
CA PRO A 311 8.75 -41.57 11.49
C PRO A 311 8.77 -41.73 9.96
N THR A 312 9.92 -42.13 9.43
CA THR A 312 10.07 -42.36 7.98
C THR A 312 9.85 -43.82 7.57
N SER A 313 9.25 -44.63 8.45
CA SER A 313 8.99 -46.04 8.24
C SER A 313 7.77 -46.47 9.05
N SER A 314 7.29 -47.68 8.83
CA SER A 314 6.21 -48.27 9.61
C SER A 314 6.57 -48.53 11.09
N GLU A 315 7.84 -48.40 11.49
CA GLU A 315 8.23 -48.49 12.89
C GLU A 315 7.97 -47.16 13.61
N ILE A 316 6.92 -47.15 14.42
CA ILE A 316 6.49 -46.00 15.21
C ILE A 316 7.54 -45.72 16.30
N THR A 317 8.37 -44.69 16.10
CA THR A 317 9.44 -44.30 17.05
C THR A 317 9.55 -42.78 17.17
N ASN A 318 9.92 -42.28 18.35
CA ASN A 318 10.06 -40.83 18.59
C ASN A 318 8.75 -40.05 18.37
N VAL A 319 7.64 -40.66 18.75
CA VAL A 319 6.33 -40.02 18.79
C VAL A 319 5.77 -40.11 20.21
N ASP A 320 4.99 -39.10 20.59
CA ASP A 320 4.09 -39.10 21.73
C ASP A 320 2.64 -39.26 21.21
N THR A 321 1.67 -39.45 22.10
CA THR A 321 0.26 -39.61 21.72
C THR A 321 -0.64 -38.64 22.50
N SER A 322 -1.55 -37.96 21.80
CA SER A 322 -2.65 -37.17 22.39
C SER A 322 -3.99 -37.82 22.07
N VAL A 323 -5.12 -37.23 22.48
CA VAL A 323 -6.43 -37.74 22.04
C VAL A 323 -6.66 -37.62 20.54
N TRP A 324 -5.88 -36.78 19.86
CA TRP A 324 -6.01 -36.54 18.42
C TRP A 324 -5.22 -37.54 17.59
N GLY A 325 -4.09 -38.04 18.10
CA GLY A 325 -3.27 -39.00 17.38
C GLY A 325 -1.83 -39.07 17.88
N ARG A 326 -0.86 -39.04 16.96
CA ARG A 326 0.58 -39.16 17.20
C ARG A 326 1.30 -37.86 16.85
N ILE A 327 2.21 -37.45 17.72
CA ILE A 327 2.95 -36.19 17.57
C ILE A 327 4.44 -36.47 17.67
N SER A 328 5.23 -35.89 16.77
CA SER A 328 6.69 -36.06 16.79
C SER A 328 7.32 -35.50 18.07
N THR A 329 8.18 -36.29 18.73
CA THR A 329 9.07 -35.80 19.81
C THR A 329 10.37 -35.21 19.28
N ARG A 330 10.57 -35.20 17.96
CA ARG A 330 11.74 -34.63 17.28
C ARG A 330 11.39 -33.26 16.71
N GLN A 331 12.34 -32.34 16.80
CA GLN A 331 12.28 -31.06 16.09
C GLN A 331 13.38 -31.04 15.03
N PRO A 332 13.06 -31.36 13.76
CA PRO A 332 14.03 -31.35 12.67
C PRO A 332 14.63 -29.95 12.47
N ALA A 333 15.91 -29.90 12.06
CA ALA A 333 16.59 -28.63 11.76
C ALA A 333 16.17 -28.04 10.40
N SER A 334 15.50 -28.82 9.56
CA SER A 334 15.04 -28.45 8.23
C SER A 334 13.52 -28.55 8.17
N THR A 335 12.86 -27.56 7.57
CA THR A 335 11.39 -27.45 7.46
C THR A 335 10.84 -28.18 6.23
N GLY A 336 11.46 -29.30 5.86
CA GLY A 336 11.12 -30.04 4.64
C GLY A 336 11.14 -31.53 4.91
N PHE A 337 10.34 -32.26 4.14
CA PHE A 337 10.29 -33.72 4.15
C PHE A 337 11.64 -34.37 3.80
N ASP A 338 11.76 -35.67 4.07
CA ASP A 338 12.89 -36.46 3.57
C ASP A 338 12.93 -36.45 2.03
N ASN A 339 14.15 -36.52 1.47
CA ASN A 339 14.37 -36.49 0.03
C ASN A 339 13.96 -37.82 -0.65
N ASP A 340 13.80 -38.89 0.12
CA ASP A 340 13.39 -40.20 -0.37
C ASP A 340 11.85 -40.26 -0.52
N PRO A 341 11.32 -40.41 -1.75
CA PRO A 341 9.89 -40.48 -2.01
C PRO A 341 9.17 -41.58 -1.23
N ASP A 342 9.82 -42.73 -1.00
CA ASP A 342 9.20 -43.89 -0.36
C ASP A 342 8.93 -43.64 1.13
N LYS A 343 9.59 -42.65 1.72
CA LYS A 343 9.36 -42.25 3.12
C LYS A 343 8.22 -41.26 3.28
N ARG A 344 7.82 -40.56 2.21
CA ARG A 344 6.81 -39.50 2.27
C ARG A 344 5.47 -40.02 2.78
N GLN A 345 5.07 -41.22 2.37
CA GLN A 345 3.82 -41.88 2.76
C GLN A 345 3.67 -42.11 4.28
N PHE A 346 4.76 -42.01 5.06
CA PHE A 346 4.73 -42.13 6.52
C PHE A 346 4.78 -40.78 7.24
N GLN A 347 4.98 -39.69 6.49
CA GLN A 347 5.12 -38.33 7.02
C GLN A 347 3.96 -37.43 6.58
N ASP A 348 3.50 -37.53 5.34
CA ASP A 348 2.41 -36.76 4.72
C ASP A 348 1.05 -37.39 5.09
N ILE A 349 0.72 -37.33 6.39
CA ILE A 349 -0.41 -38.01 7.04
C ILE A 349 -1.16 -37.08 8.01
N GLY A 350 -1.21 -35.79 7.69
CA GLY A 350 -2.03 -34.82 8.40
C GLY A 350 -1.50 -34.37 9.76
N PHE A 351 -2.32 -33.55 10.43
CA PHE A 351 -1.98 -33.01 11.75
C PHE A 351 -2.08 -34.03 12.88
N ASP A 352 -2.85 -35.10 12.71
CA ASP A 352 -2.99 -36.15 13.71
C ASP A 352 -1.83 -37.17 13.67
N GLY A 353 -1.03 -37.20 12.61
CA GLY A 353 0.09 -38.13 12.48
C GLY A 353 -0.35 -39.59 12.38
N LEU A 354 -1.57 -39.83 11.91
CA LEU A 354 -2.15 -41.14 11.66
C LEU A 354 -2.50 -41.24 10.17
N ASN A 355 -2.29 -42.40 9.56
CA ASN A 355 -2.91 -42.67 8.25
C ASN A 355 -4.27 -43.33 8.46
N ASP A 356 -5.09 -43.38 7.42
CA ASP A 356 -6.41 -44.06 7.42
C ASP A 356 -6.45 -45.42 8.16
N ASP A 357 -5.41 -46.26 7.99
CA ASP A 357 -5.33 -47.58 8.64
C ASP A 357 -5.15 -47.45 10.16
N ASP A 358 -4.26 -46.56 10.59
CA ASP A 358 -3.99 -46.29 12.00
C ASP A 358 -5.16 -45.54 12.66
N GLU A 359 -5.84 -44.64 11.93
CA GLU A 359 -7.04 -43.95 12.39
C GLU A 359 -8.17 -44.92 12.72
N ARG A 360 -8.43 -45.91 11.86
CA ARG A 360 -9.44 -46.95 12.12
C ARG A 360 -9.19 -47.71 13.41
N LEU A 361 -7.91 -47.93 13.74
CA LEU A 361 -7.52 -48.60 14.98
C LEU A 361 -7.61 -47.64 16.17
N PHE A 362 -7.19 -46.39 16.01
CA PHE A 362 -7.16 -45.39 17.06
C PHE A 362 -8.56 -44.92 17.46
N PHE A 363 -9.45 -44.72 16.49
CA PHE A 363 -10.83 -44.27 16.65
C PHE A 363 -11.86 -45.40 16.56
N GLN A 364 -11.47 -46.63 16.92
CA GLN A 364 -12.36 -47.80 16.87
C GLN A 364 -13.65 -47.62 17.67
N ASP A 365 -13.58 -46.96 18.83
CA ASP A 365 -14.75 -46.68 19.67
C ASP A 365 -15.73 -45.70 18.98
N TYR A 366 -15.21 -44.66 18.33
CA TYR A 366 -16.00 -43.72 17.52
C TYR A 366 -16.67 -44.45 16.36
N LEU A 367 -15.93 -45.25 15.59
CA LEU A 367 -16.47 -46.03 14.47
C LEU A 367 -17.56 -47.01 14.93
N SER A 368 -17.39 -47.66 16.08
CA SER A 368 -18.39 -48.57 16.64
C SER A 368 -19.70 -47.86 16.97
N ILE A 369 -19.64 -46.62 17.46
CA ILE A 369 -20.83 -45.78 17.69
C ILE A 369 -21.46 -45.39 16.35
N MET A 370 -20.65 -44.91 15.41
CA MET A 370 -21.11 -44.48 14.09
C MET A 370 -21.80 -45.59 13.29
N GLN A 371 -21.34 -46.84 13.42
CA GLN A 371 -21.98 -48.00 12.78
C GLN A 371 -23.45 -48.21 13.22
N ASN A 372 -23.79 -47.78 14.44
CA ASN A 372 -25.15 -47.91 14.97
C ASN A 372 -26.06 -46.72 14.60
N ILE A 373 -25.47 -45.61 14.16
CA ILE A 373 -26.18 -44.35 13.86
C ILE A 373 -26.38 -44.18 12.36
N LEU A 374 -25.36 -44.53 11.57
CA LEU A 374 -25.32 -44.29 10.14
C LEU A 374 -25.84 -45.47 9.32
N ASN A 375 -26.36 -45.15 8.14
CA ASN A 375 -26.59 -46.12 7.09
C ASN A 375 -25.26 -46.67 6.54
N ALA A 376 -25.32 -47.77 5.79
CA ALA A 376 -24.12 -48.47 5.33
C ALA A 376 -23.21 -47.60 4.44
N GLU A 377 -23.77 -46.76 3.58
CA GLU A 377 -22.98 -45.90 2.68
C GLU A 377 -22.27 -44.78 3.43
N ALA A 378 -23.00 -44.09 4.33
CA ALA A 378 -22.44 -43.04 5.17
C ALA A 378 -21.37 -43.60 6.12
N TYR A 379 -21.60 -44.79 6.69
CA TYR A 379 -20.62 -45.48 7.52
C TYR A 379 -19.35 -45.83 6.73
N GLU A 380 -19.46 -46.37 5.51
CA GLU A 380 -18.25 -46.68 4.71
C GLU A 380 -17.42 -45.42 4.42
N LYS A 381 -18.06 -44.28 4.12
CA LYS A 381 -17.35 -43.01 3.92
C LYS A 381 -16.57 -42.56 5.16
N ILE A 382 -17.11 -42.78 6.37
CA ILE A 382 -16.41 -42.44 7.62
C ILE A 382 -15.35 -43.49 7.96
N ASN A 383 -15.64 -44.77 7.74
CA ASN A 383 -14.68 -45.84 8.02
C ASN A 383 -13.44 -45.77 7.11
N ASN A 384 -13.60 -45.28 5.89
CA ASN A 384 -12.47 -45.12 4.97
C ASN A 384 -11.54 -43.98 5.36
N ASP A 385 -12.06 -42.95 6.01
CA ASP A 385 -11.38 -41.68 6.34
C ASP A 385 -11.94 -41.13 7.66
N PRO A 386 -11.61 -41.75 8.81
CA PRO A 386 -12.15 -41.33 10.12
C PRO A 386 -11.90 -39.87 10.48
N SER A 387 -10.69 -39.34 10.21
CA SER A 387 -10.29 -37.97 10.54
C SER A 387 -10.76 -36.91 9.54
N LYS A 388 -11.22 -37.29 8.34
CA LYS A 388 -11.75 -36.36 7.32
C LYS A 388 -10.72 -35.35 6.82
N ASP A 389 -9.46 -35.75 6.76
CA ASP A 389 -8.33 -34.91 6.36
C ASP A 389 -7.63 -35.41 5.09
N ASN A 390 -8.14 -36.45 4.43
CA ASN A 390 -7.64 -36.90 3.14
C ASN A 390 -7.70 -35.83 2.03
N TYR A 391 -6.59 -35.63 1.33
CA TYR A 391 -6.50 -34.79 0.14
C TYR A 391 -7.05 -35.50 -1.11
N THR A 392 -7.83 -34.79 -1.92
CA THR A 392 -8.16 -35.24 -3.28
C THR A 392 -7.94 -34.12 -4.29
N ASP A 393 -7.13 -34.41 -5.31
CA ASP A 393 -6.86 -33.49 -6.41
C ASP A 393 -8.11 -33.24 -7.28
N TYR A 394 -8.31 -32.00 -7.73
CA TYR A 394 -9.45 -31.63 -8.57
C TYR A 394 -9.46 -32.29 -9.95
N LEU A 395 -8.33 -32.86 -10.41
CA LEU A 395 -8.19 -33.68 -11.63
C LEU A 395 -8.29 -35.19 -11.37
N SER A 396 -8.63 -35.62 -10.16
CA SER A 396 -8.77 -37.04 -9.83
C SER A 396 -9.75 -37.77 -10.75
N GLU A 397 -9.36 -38.95 -11.23
CA GLU A 397 -10.19 -39.81 -12.10
C GLU A 397 -11.51 -40.23 -11.42
N ASN A 398 -11.56 -40.23 -10.08
CA ASN A 398 -12.78 -40.52 -9.34
C ASN A 398 -13.89 -39.50 -9.65
N TYR A 399 -13.54 -38.22 -9.76
CA TYR A 399 -14.48 -37.17 -10.14
C TYR A 399 -14.90 -37.28 -11.60
N ASP A 400 -14.02 -37.78 -12.47
CA ASP A 400 -14.34 -38.03 -13.88
C ASP A 400 -15.38 -39.14 -14.02
N GLY A 401 -15.20 -40.25 -13.30
CA GLY A 401 -16.15 -41.37 -13.28
C GLY A 401 -17.54 -40.99 -12.78
N GLN A 402 -17.61 -40.05 -11.82
CA GLN A 402 -18.86 -39.52 -11.26
C GLN A 402 -19.46 -38.37 -12.09
N ARG A 403 -18.72 -37.84 -13.07
CA ARG A 403 -19.06 -36.60 -13.78
C ARG A 403 -19.35 -35.43 -12.83
N ALA A 404 -18.53 -35.28 -11.79
CA ALA A 404 -18.73 -34.28 -10.75
C ALA A 404 -18.70 -32.84 -11.29
N GLU A 405 -19.43 -31.94 -10.66
CA GLU A 405 -19.35 -30.50 -10.96
C GLU A 405 -18.01 -29.90 -10.53
N ILE A 406 -17.64 -28.74 -11.08
CA ILE A 406 -16.35 -28.10 -10.81
C ILE A 406 -16.19 -27.74 -9.33
N VAL A 407 -17.23 -27.20 -8.69
CA VAL A 407 -17.20 -26.86 -7.25
C VAL A 407 -16.99 -28.11 -6.39
N GLU A 408 -17.57 -29.24 -6.79
CA GLU A 408 -17.45 -30.49 -6.04
C GLU A 408 -16.05 -31.11 -6.14
N ARG A 409 -15.35 -30.89 -7.26
CA ARG A 409 -13.94 -31.32 -7.42
C ARG A 409 -12.99 -30.69 -6.41
N TYR A 410 -13.32 -29.51 -5.89
CA TYR A 410 -12.52 -28.81 -4.89
C TYR A 410 -12.91 -29.16 -3.43
N LYS A 411 -13.86 -30.08 -3.22
CA LYS A 411 -14.40 -30.38 -1.89
C LYS A 411 -13.35 -30.83 -0.87
N PHE A 412 -12.43 -31.71 -1.28
CA PHE A 412 -11.35 -32.25 -0.44
C PHE A 412 -9.97 -31.76 -0.88
N TYR A 413 -9.92 -30.62 -1.58
CA TYR A 413 -8.66 -30.04 -2.06
C TYR A 413 -7.78 -29.46 -0.95
N ASN A 414 -8.37 -29.21 0.22
CA ASN A 414 -7.68 -28.67 1.40
C ASN A 414 -7.34 -29.75 2.45
N GLY A 415 -7.49 -31.04 2.10
CA GLY A 415 -7.00 -32.13 2.93
C GLY A 415 -5.50 -32.06 3.15
N LEU A 416 -5.04 -32.63 4.26
CA LEU A 416 -3.67 -32.64 4.72
C LEU A 416 -2.99 -33.97 4.42
N GLU A 417 -3.64 -35.11 4.70
CA GLU A 417 -3.08 -36.42 4.35
C GLU A 417 -2.94 -36.56 2.82
N ASN A 418 -1.74 -36.94 2.37
CA ASN A 418 -1.36 -37.14 0.97
C ASN A 418 -1.47 -35.88 0.07
N ASN A 419 -1.33 -34.69 0.65
CA ASN A 419 -1.37 -33.44 -0.11
C ASN A 419 -0.02 -33.09 -0.76
N SER A 420 1.05 -33.82 -0.46
CA SER A 420 2.39 -33.58 -0.97
C SER A 420 2.96 -34.77 -1.76
N PRO A 421 2.23 -35.30 -2.77
CA PRO A 421 2.62 -36.51 -3.48
C PRO A 421 3.93 -36.32 -4.26
N THR A 422 4.75 -37.37 -4.29
CA THR A 422 6.11 -37.37 -4.90
C THR A 422 6.15 -37.99 -6.29
N SER A 423 5.04 -38.55 -6.78
CA SER A 423 4.99 -39.25 -8.07
C SER A 423 5.02 -38.29 -9.27
N SER A 424 5.70 -38.68 -10.36
CA SER A 424 5.87 -37.83 -11.56
C SER A 424 4.57 -37.53 -12.32
N ASN A 425 3.50 -38.27 -12.04
CA ASN A 425 2.21 -38.16 -12.73
C ASN A 425 1.13 -37.45 -11.89
N ALA A 426 1.41 -37.13 -10.62
CA ALA A 426 0.49 -36.44 -9.73
C ALA A 426 0.76 -34.93 -9.77
N THR A 427 -0.31 -34.14 -9.74
CA THR A 427 -0.24 -32.71 -9.43
C THR A 427 0.01 -32.53 -7.94
N THR A 428 1.15 -31.94 -7.60
CA THR A 428 1.56 -31.69 -6.22
C THR A 428 1.13 -30.26 -5.82
N PRO A 429 0.09 -30.09 -4.97
CA PRO A 429 -0.36 -28.75 -4.56
C PRO A 429 0.62 -28.05 -3.62
N THR A 430 1.38 -28.81 -2.82
CA THR A 430 2.44 -28.31 -1.92
C THR A 430 3.60 -29.30 -1.84
N THR A 431 4.81 -28.78 -1.61
CA THR A 431 6.01 -29.58 -1.30
C THR A 431 6.46 -29.43 0.14
N LEU A 432 5.75 -28.59 0.89
CA LEU A 432 6.03 -28.26 2.28
C LEU A 432 5.21 -29.14 3.21
N PRO A 433 5.78 -29.60 4.33
CA PRO A 433 5.04 -30.36 5.34
C PRO A 433 4.02 -29.50 6.03
N ASP A 434 2.91 -30.12 6.45
CA ASP A 434 1.93 -29.47 7.30
C ASP A 434 2.46 -29.39 8.74
N VAL A 435 2.33 -28.18 9.32
CA VAL A 435 2.83 -27.83 10.65
C VAL A 435 1.87 -26.84 11.29
N GLU A 436 1.58 -27.02 12.58
CA GLU A 436 0.88 -26.05 13.42
C GLU A 436 1.80 -24.88 13.82
N ASP A 437 2.31 -24.18 12.81
CA ASP A 437 3.24 -23.04 12.89
C ASP A 437 3.10 -22.23 11.59
N ILE A 438 2.02 -21.45 11.54
CA ILE A 438 1.55 -20.77 10.33
C ILE A 438 2.48 -19.62 9.98
N ASN A 439 2.99 -18.91 10.99
CA ASN A 439 3.93 -17.79 10.80
C ASN A 439 5.40 -18.25 10.67
N ARG A 440 5.67 -19.55 10.86
CA ARG A 440 6.99 -20.18 10.72
C ARG A 440 8.04 -19.61 11.68
N ASP A 441 7.63 -19.19 12.87
CA ASP A 441 8.54 -18.69 13.90
C ASP A 441 9.18 -19.81 14.75
N ASN A 442 8.88 -21.08 14.43
CA ASN A 442 9.31 -22.30 15.10
C ASN A 442 8.66 -22.56 16.45
N THR A 443 7.71 -21.72 16.88
CA THR A 443 6.96 -21.88 18.11
C THR A 443 5.48 -22.20 17.83
N LEU A 444 4.75 -22.60 18.87
CA LEU A 444 3.31 -22.80 18.79
C LEU A 444 2.64 -21.68 19.58
N SER A 445 1.89 -20.82 18.90
CA SER A 445 1.10 -19.79 19.57
C SER A 445 -0.23 -20.36 20.05
N GLU A 446 -0.42 -20.54 21.36
CA GLU A 446 -1.68 -21.10 21.91
C GLU A 446 -2.69 -20.04 22.39
N ASN A 447 -2.18 -18.84 22.71
CA ASN A 447 -2.99 -17.78 23.33
C ASN A 447 -3.71 -16.96 22.28
N GLU A 448 -5.02 -16.75 22.47
CA GLU A 448 -5.80 -15.85 21.63
C GLU A 448 -5.97 -14.46 22.27
N SER A 449 -5.81 -13.43 21.44
CA SER A 449 -6.20 -12.06 21.76
C SER A 449 -6.50 -11.30 20.48
N TYR A 450 -7.76 -11.01 20.18
CA TYR A 450 -8.18 -10.51 18.88
C TYR A 450 -9.41 -9.60 18.95
N PHE A 451 -9.54 -8.77 17.92
CA PHE A 451 -10.75 -8.00 17.60
C PHE A 451 -11.62 -8.80 16.64
N GLN A 452 -12.93 -8.82 16.85
CA GLN A 452 -13.88 -9.53 16.00
C GLN A 452 -14.75 -8.54 15.22
N TYR A 453 -14.97 -8.86 13.94
CA TYR A 453 -15.87 -8.15 13.04
C TYR A 453 -16.88 -9.15 12.48
N LYS A 454 -18.10 -8.69 12.27
CA LYS A 454 -19.21 -9.49 11.79
C LYS A 454 -19.80 -8.88 10.52
N VAL A 455 -19.94 -9.68 9.48
CA VAL A 455 -20.63 -9.36 8.23
C VAL A 455 -21.83 -10.29 8.10
N SER A 456 -23.02 -9.72 7.98
CA SER A 456 -24.25 -10.48 7.75
C SER A 456 -24.39 -10.79 6.27
N LEU A 457 -24.43 -12.06 5.88
CA LEU A 457 -24.67 -12.47 4.50
C LEU A 457 -26.11 -12.96 4.39
N ARG A 458 -27.07 -12.05 4.57
CA ARG A 458 -28.51 -12.29 4.39
C ARG A 458 -29.07 -11.30 3.39
N ARG A 459 -29.99 -11.73 2.53
CA ARG A 459 -30.55 -10.91 1.45
C ARG A 459 -31.04 -9.53 1.91
N ASP A 460 -31.69 -9.45 3.07
CA ASP A 460 -32.21 -8.20 3.62
C ASP A 460 -31.13 -7.20 4.06
N ASP A 461 -29.93 -7.70 4.37
CA ASP A 461 -28.78 -6.93 4.84
C ASP A 461 -27.82 -6.52 3.69
N MET A 462 -28.02 -7.04 2.48
CA MET A 462 -27.24 -6.73 1.27
C MET A 462 -27.64 -5.38 0.64
N LYS A 463 -27.56 -4.29 1.42
CA LYS A 463 -27.94 -2.93 1.02
C LYS A 463 -26.80 -1.94 1.29
N ILE A 464 -26.54 -1.06 0.32
CA ILE A 464 -25.54 0.02 0.45
C ILE A 464 -25.82 0.86 1.69
N GLY A 465 -24.78 1.19 2.45
CA GLY A 465 -24.83 1.99 3.68
C GLY A 465 -25.09 1.19 4.96
N ASN A 466 -25.46 -0.09 4.84
CA ASN A 466 -25.59 -1.01 5.97
C ASN A 466 -24.55 -2.12 5.86
N ASN A 467 -24.28 -2.82 6.97
CA ASN A 467 -23.48 -4.05 6.95
C ASN A 467 -22.09 -3.87 6.31
N TYR A 468 -21.49 -2.68 6.45
CA TYR A 468 -20.22 -2.29 5.84
C TYR A 468 -20.19 -2.25 4.30
N ILE A 469 -21.35 -2.30 3.63
CA ILE A 469 -21.42 -2.23 2.16
C ILE A 469 -21.30 -0.78 1.70
N THR A 470 -20.26 -0.47 0.94
CA THR A 470 -19.99 0.87 0.39
C THR A 470 -20.48 1.04 -1.02
N ASP A 471 -20.42 -0.01 -1.83
CA ASP A 471 -20.78 0.05 -3.25
C ASP A 471 -21.32 -1.29 -3.77
N LYS A 472 -21.96 -1.27 -4.94
CA LYS A 472 -22.33 -2.46 -5.70
C LYS A 472 -22.25 -2.22 -7.21
N ILE A 473 -21.80 -3.24 -7.94
CA ILE A 473 -21.74 -3.22 -9.40
C ILE A 473 -22.54 -4.38 -9.96
N SER A 474 -23.46 -4.10 -10.88
CA SER A 474 -24.23 -5.13 -11.58
C SER A 474 -23.70 -5.34 -13.00
N TYR A 475 -23.44 -6.58 -13.36
CA TYR A 475 -22.91 -6.98 -14.66
C TYR A 475 -23.78 -8.06 -15.31
N LYS A 476 -23.99 -7.95 -16.63
CA LYS A 476 -24.73 -8.96 -17.41
C LYS A 476 -23.77 -9.88 -18.13
N ALA A 477 -23.42 -10.99 -17.47
CA ALA A 477 -22.53 -12.01 -18.01
C ALA A 477 -23.18 -12.76 -19.17
N THR A 478 -22.36 -13.19 -20.13
CA THR A 478 -22.75 -14.17 -21.15
C THR A 478 -21.97 -15.45 -20.89
N PHE A 479 -22.67 -16.52 -20.55
CA PHE A 479 -22.08 -17.83 -20.26
C PHE A 479 -21.58 -18.53 -21.53
N LYS A 480 -20.82 -19.60 -21.37
CA LYS A 480 -20.29 -20.41 -22.47
C LYS A 480 -21.41 -21.07 -23.28
N ASN A 481 -22.51 -21.46 -22.63
CA ASN A 481 -23.72 -21.95 -23.28
C ASN A 481 -24.56 -20.85 -23.97
N LYS A 482 -24.07 -19.59 -24.01
CA LYS A 482 -24.68 -18.39 -24.61
C LYS A 482 -25.89 -17.83 -23.85
N GLN A 483 -26.27 -18.40 -22.72
CA GLN A 483 -27.25 -17.79 -21.84
C GLN A 483 -26.67 -16.52 -21.22
N LYS A 484 -27.56 -15.56 -20.91
CA LYS A 484 -27.18 -14.31 -20.26
C LYS A 484 -27.82 -14.24 -18.90
N SER A 485 -27.01 -14.02 -17.88
CA SER A 485 -27.47 -13.87 -16.50
C SER A 485 -26.83 -12.63 -15.87
N SER A 486 -27.53 -12.01 -14.93
CA SER A 486 -27.06 -10.80 -14.25
C SER A 486 -26.50 -11.18 -12.89
N VAL A 487 -25.35 -10.62 -12.54
CA VAL A 487 -24.70 -10.79 -11.24
C VAL A 487 -24.45 -9.43 -10.63
N THR A 488 -24.50 -9.37 -9.30
CA THR A 488 -24.10 -8.19 -8.55
C THR A 488 -22.86 -8.52 -7.73
N TRP A 489 -21.90 -7.60 -7.71
CA TRP A 489 -20.75 -7.60 -6.82
C TRP A 489 -20.98 -6.54 -5.76
N TYR A 490 -20.68 -6.86 -4.52
CA TYR A 490 -20.80 -5.95 -3.38
C TYR A 490 -19.40 -5.64 -2.83
N GLN A 491 -19.11 -4.36 -2.62
CA GLN A 491 -17.91 -3.93 -1.94
C GLN A 491 -18.20 -3.78 -0.45
N PHE A 492 -17.46 -4.52 0.36
CA PHE A 492 -17.45 -4.38 1.82
C PHE A 492 -16.20 -3.64 2.24
N LYS A 493 -16.35 -2.66 3.13
CA LYS A 493 -15.25 -1.89 3.72
C LYS A 493 -15.44 -1.80 5.23
N ILE A 494 -14.73 -2.65 5.97
CA ILE A 494 -14.83 -2.80 7.42
C ILE A 494 -13.74 -1.95 8.09
N PRO A 495 -14.08 -0.87 8.83
CA PRO A 495 -13.09 -0.08 9.56
C PRO A 495 -12.53 -0.87 10.74
N ILE A 496 -11.21 -1.05 10.83
CA ILE A 496 -10.62 -1.89 11.88
C ILE A 496 -10.86 -1.32 13.29
N GLN A 497 -11.00 0.00 13.42
CA GLN A 497 -11.27 0.61 14.72
C GLN A 497 -12.70 0.34 15.23
N LYS A 498 -13.64 -0.02 14.34
CA LYS A 498 -15.05 -0.31 14.67
C LYS A 498 -15.30 -1.81 14.80
N TYR A 499 -14.59 -2.46 15.71
CA TYR A 499 -14.80 -3.88 16.01
C TYR A 499 -16.11 -4.11 16.78
N MET A 500 -16.71 -5.28 16.58
CA MET A 500 -17.92 -5.71 17.30
C MET A 500 -17.60 -6.03 18.76
N ASP A 501 -16.56 -6.84 18.98
CA ASP A 501 -16.13 -7.28 20.30
C ASP A 501 -14.62 -7.50 20.33
N LYS A 502 -14.07 -7.55 21.54
CA LYS A 502 -12.65 -7.79 21.82
C LYS A 502 -12.49 -8.97 22.76
N PHE A 503 -11.61 -9.90 22.40
CA PHE A 503 -11.32 -11.09 23.17
C PHE A 503 -9.85 -11.09 23.60
N GLY A 504 -9.59 -11.45 24.86
CA GLY A 504 -8.24 -11.48 25.43
C GLY A 504 -7.65 -10.09 25.76
N PRO A 505 -6.39 -10.05 26.23
CA PRO A 505 -5.72 -8.83 26.72
C PRO A 505 -5.15 -7.93 25.61
N ILE A 506 -5.74 -7.91 24.41
CA ILE A 506 -5.34 -7.00 23.32
C ILE A 506 -5.82 -5.57 23.63
N GLN A 507 -5.02 -4.55 23.34
CA GLN A 507 -5.36 -3.15 23.64
C GLN A 507 -5.39 -2.27 22.40
N ASP A 508 -4.47 -2.52 21.47
CA ASP A 508 -4.21 -1.68 20.32
C ASP A 508 -3.84 -2.54 19.10
N PHE A 509 -3.57 -1.89 17.97
CA PHE A 509 -3.31 -2.57 16.69
C PHE A 509 -1.81 -2.69 16.37
N LYS A 510 -0.93 -2.57 17.37
CA LYS A 510 0.53 -2.62 17.15
C LYS A 510 1.09 -4.03 17.00
N SER A 511 0.33 -5.05 17.39
CA SER A 511 0.75 -6.45 17.34
C SER A 511 -0.38 -7.36 16.87
N ILE A 512 -0.75 -7.21 15.60
CA ILE A 512 -1.65 -8.11 14.88
C ILE A 512 -0.79 -9.13 14.15
N ARG A 513 -0.89 -10.43 14.46
CA ARG A 513 -0.07 -11.47 13.82
C ARG A 513 -0.84 -12.31 12.81
N PHE A 514 -2.13 -12.49 13.05
CA PHE A 514 -2.98 -13.37 12.27
C PHE A 514 -4.31 -12.70 11.93
N ILE A 515 -4.86 -13.15 10.82
CA ILE A 515 -6.26 -12.96 10.46
C ILE A 515 -6.93 -14.33 10.34
N ARG A 516 -8.09 -14.50 10.99
CA ARG A 516 -8.97 -15.67 10.84
C ARG A 516 -10.28 -15.23 10.22
N MET A 517 -10.73 -15.96 9.22
CA MET A 517 -12.03 -15.78 8.59
C MET A 517 -12.85 -17.04 8.84
N PHE A 518 -14.09 -16.90 9.32
CA PHE A 518 -14.94 -18.07 9.58
C PHE A 518 -16.40 -17.80 9.31
N LEU A 519 -17.13 -18.85 8.96
CA LEU A 519 -18.57 -18.84 8.69
C LEU A 519 -19.32 -19.52 9.83
N HIS A 520 -20.48 -18.96 10.19
CA HIS A 520 -21.38 -19.51 11.21
C HIS A 520 -22.84 -19.20 10.86
N ASN A 521 -23.78 -19.92 11.46
CA ASN A 521 -25.22 -19.63 11.35
C ASN A 521 -25.79 -19.77 9.92
N PHE A 522 -25.26 -20.70 9.13
CA PHE A 522 -25.83 -21.11 7.84
C PHE A 522 -26.62 -22.41 7.99
N GLU A 523 -27.62 -22.61 7.13
CA GLU A 523 -28.38 -23.87 7.04
C GLU A 523 -28.10 -24.62 5.73
N GLU A 524 -27.75 -23.91 4.68
CA GLU A 524 -27.55 -24.43 3.33
C GLU A 524 -26.12 -24.18 2.86
N THR A 525 -25.66 -25.02 1.93
CA THR A 525 -24.35 -24.84 1.29
C THR A 525 -24.28 -23.48 0.61
N THR A 526 -23.23 -22.72 0.90
CA THR A 526 -23.06 -21.35 0.39
C THR A 526 -21.68 -21.18 -0.21
N ILE A 527 -21.62 -20.57 -1.40
CA ILE A 527 -20.37 -20.29 -2.13
C ILE A 527 -20.11 -18.79 -2.08
N LEU A 528 -18.99 -18.40 -1.49
CA LEU A 528 -18.51 -17.02 -1.43
C LEU A 528 -17.34 -16.86 -2.41
N ARG A 529 -17.46 -15.97 -3.39
CA ARG A 529 -16.38 -15.68 -4.35
C ARG A 529 -15.83 -14.28 -4.11
N PHE A 530 -14.59 -14.21 -3.62
CA PHE A 530 -13.90 -12.95 -3.37
C PHE A 530 -13.14 -12.50 -4.62
N GLY A 531 -13.62 -11.45 -5.27
CA GLY A 531 -12.95 -10.77 -6.38
C GLY A 531 -11.72 -10.00 -5.92
N SER A 532 -11.79 -9.43 -4.72
CA SER A 532 -10.67 -8.84 -3.98
C SER A 532 -10.82 -9.20 -2.48
N LEU A 533 -9.72 -9.16 -1.73
CA LEU A 533 -9.71 -9.27 -0.27
C LEU A 533 -8.41 -8.66 0.21
N ASP A 534 -8.47 -7.46 0.78
CA ASP A 534 -7.32 -6.60 0.96
C ASP A 534 -7.33 -5.93 2.34
N LEU A 535 -6.14 -5.69 2.89
CA LEU A 535 -5.96 -4.68 3.94
C LEU A 535 -5.62 -3.35 3.28
N ILE A 536 -6.47 -2.34 3.47
CA ILE A 536 -6.26 -1.01 2.92
C ILE A 536 -5.55 -0.15 3.94
N ARG A 537 -4.44 0.44 3.52
CA ARG A 537 -3.71 1.45 4.29
C ARG A 537 -3.64 2.77 3.53
N SER A 538 -3.59 3.88 4.27
CA SER A 538 -3.40 5.21 3.71
C SER A 538 -2.06 5.81 4.10
N GLU A 539 -1.43 6.56 3.21
CA GLU A 539 -0.27 7.39 3.58
C GLU A 539 -0.68 8.63 4.39
N TRP A 540 -1.94 9.06 4.26
CA TRP A 540 -2.50 10.21 4.95
C TRP A 540 -3.22 9.76 6.22
N ARG A 541 -2.92 10.41 7.34
CA ARG A 541 -3.49 10.08 8.65
C ARG A 541 -4.50 11.13 9.08
N LYS A 542 -5.61 10.71 9.69
CA LYS A 542 -6.58 11.63 10.31
C LYS A 542 -5.93 12.40 11.46
N TYR A 543 -6.19 13.71 11.54
CA TYR A 543 -5.75 14.55 12.64
C TYR A 543 -6.83 14.62 13.72
N GLU A 544 -6.59 13.97 14.86
CA GLU A 544 -7.58 13.77 15.93
C GLU A 544 -7.68 14.93 16.95
N LEU A 545 -6.76 15.90 16.89
CA LEU A 545 -6.75 17.03 17.82
C LEU A 545 -7.56 18.21 17.31
N ASN A 546 -8.04 19.03 18.25
CA ASN A 546 -8.93 20.15 17.97
C ASN A 546 -8.32 21.21 17.02
N LEU A 547 -9.08 21.62 15.99
CA LEU A 547 -8.72 22.63 15.00
C LEU A 547 -9.71 23.83 14.97
N VAL A 548 -10.54 23.98 16.00
CA VAL A 548 -11.51 25.08 16.12
C VAL A 548 -10.79 26.42 16.12
N GLU A 549 -11.27 27.33 15.27
CA GLU A 549 -10.63 28.61 15.03
C GLU A 549 -10.43 29.43 16.32
N GLY A 550 -9.18 29.73 16.67
CA GLY A 550 -8.82 30.46 17.90
C GLY A 550 -8.55 29.61 19.13
N ASN A 551 -8.81 28.30 19.06
CA ASN A 551 -8.37 27.29 20.04
C ASN A 551 -7.34 26.31 19.44
N GLU A 552 -6.86 26.59 18.22
CA GLU A 552 -5.83 25.84 17.51
C GLU A 552 -4.56 25.72 18.39
N GLY A 553 -4.18 24.49 18.75
CA GLY A 553 -3.01 24.19 19.57
C GLY A 553 -3.28 23.82 21.03
N LEU A 554 -4.55 23.79 21.45
CA LEU A 554 -4.93 23.12 22.70
C LEU A 554 -5.01 21.61 22.46
N ALA A 555 -4.28 20.82 23.26
CA ALA A 555 -4.23 19.37 23.16
C ALA A 555 -5.48 18.68 23.76
N TYR A 556 -6.67 19.10 23.35
CA TYR A 556 -7.93 18.42 23.66
C TYR A 556 -8.42 17.67 22.40
N PRO A 557 -9.10 16.53 22.57
CA PRO A 557 -9.71 15.79 21.45
C PRO A 557 -10.68 16.67 20.65
N GLN A 558 -10.86 16.36 19.37
CA GLN A 558 -11.95 16.93 18.57
C GLN A 558 -13.31 16.62 19.18
N ASN A 559 -14.29 17.46 18.85
CA ASN A 559 -15.68 17.19 19.19
C ASN A 559 -16.17 15.97 18.39
N GLU A 560 -16.81 15.01 19.07
CA GLU A 560 -17.38 13.80 18.45
C GLU A 560 -18.64 14.09 17.62
N GLN A 561 -19.09 15.34 17.56
CA GLN A 561 -20.21 15.75 16.71
C GLN A 561 -19.81 15.69 15.23
N GLY A 562 -20.53 14.86 14.46
CA GLY A 562 -20.32 14.65 13.03
C GLY A 562 -19.46 13.43 12.69
N SER A 563 -19.18 13.24 11.40
CA SER A 563 -18.25 12.20 10.93
C SER A 563 -17.20 12.80 9.98
N PHE A 564 -16.00 12.21 10.02
CA PHE A 564 -14.91 12.56 9.12
C PHE A 564 -14.30 11.29 8.54
N ASP A 565 -14.50 11.10 7.24
CA ASP A 565 -14.05 9.93 6.51
C ASP A 565 -13.01 10.34 5.45
N VAL A 566 -11.99 9.50 5.30
CA VAL A 566 -10.89 9.68 4.35
C VAL A 566 -10.90 8.48 3.43
N SER A 567 -10.87 8.73 2.14
CA SER A 567 -10.83 7.69 1.11
C SER A 567 -10.10 8.20 -0.13
N ALA A 568 -10.13 7.43 -1.21
CA ALA A 568 -9.64 7.87 -2.51
C ALA A 568 -10.75 7.70 -3.56
N VAL A 569 -10.75 8.56 -4.56
CA VAL A 569 -11.51 8.38 -5.81
C VAL A 569 -10.52 8.28 -6.96
N ASN A 570 -10.80 7.40 -7.91
CA ASN A 570 -9.89 7.14 -9.02
C ASN A 570 -10.62 6.99 -10.36
N ILE A 571 -9.87 7.15 -11.46
CA ILE A 571 -10.42 7.12 -12.81
C ILE A 571 -10.89 5.71 -13.23
N GLU A 572 -10.27 4.66 -12.70
CA GLU A 572 -10.58 3.28 -13.08
C GLU A 572 -11.89 2.75 -12.44
N GLU A 573 -12.17 3.15 -11.20
CA GLU A 573 -13.27 2.64 -10.38
C GLU A 573 -14.40 3.66 -10.23
N ASN A 574 -14.09 4.96 -10.12
CA ASN A 574 -15.06 6.01 -9.78
C ASN A 574 -15.47 6.89 -10.97
N GLY A 575 -15.15 6.48 -12.21
CA GLY A 575 -15.62 7.15 -13.44
C GLY A 575 -17.14 7.10 -13.66
N THR A 576 -17.89 6.39 -12.81
CA THR A 576 -19.37 6.33 -12.81
C THR A 576 -20.00 6.73 -11.47
N LYS A 577 -19.23 7.33 -10.55
CA LYS A 577 -19.73 7.78 -9.24
C LYS A 577 -20.84 8.84 -9.39
N GLU A 578 -21.76 8.86 -8.44
CA GLU A 578 -22.78 9.91 -8.24
C GLU A 578 -22.52 10.63 -6.90
N PRO A 579 -22.83 11.93 -6.75
CA PRO A 579 -23.50 12.80 -7.73
C PRO A 579 -22.58 13.34 -8.84
N VAL A 580 -21.25 13.37 -8.63
CA VAL A 580 -20.25 13.72 -9.64
C VAL A 580 -19.32 12.54 -9.90
N ASN A 581 -19.05 12.24 -11.17
CA ASN A 581 -18.08 11.22 -11.55
C ASN A 581 -16.65 11.77 -11.59
N TYR A 582 -15.67 10.92 -11.29
CA TYR A 582 -14.28 11.32 -11.37
C TYR A 582 -13.83 11.54 -12.82
N VAL A 583 -13.17 12.67 -13.06
CA VAL A 583 -12.46 13.03 -14.30
C VAL A 583 -11.10 13.62 -13.93
N LEU A 584 -10.12 13.53 -14.83
CA LEU A 584 -8.78 14.03 -14.57
C LEU A 584 -8.78 15.56 -14.44
N PRO A 585 -7.93 16.13 -13.58
CA PRO A 585 -7.74 17.58 -13.54
C PRO A 585 -7.30 18.15 -14.91
N PRO A 586 -7.67 19.40 -15.23
CA PRO A 586 -7.25 20.06 -16.46
C PRO A 586 -5.72 20.12 -16.60
N GLY A 587 -5.19 19.69 -17.75
CA GLY A 587 -3.75 19.70 -18.02
C GLY A 587 -3.00 18.47 -17.49
N ILE A 588 -3.67 17.59 -16.74
CA ILE A 588 -3.10 16.35 -16.22
C ILE A 588 -3.50 15.18 -17.13
N SER A 589 -2.56 14.27 -17.33
CA SER A 589 -2.71 13.06 -18.14
C SER A 589 -2.17 11.87 -17.36
N ARG A 590 -2.81 10.71 -17.55
CA ARG A 590 -2.38 9.46 -16.91
C ARG A 590 -0.96 9.10 -17.34
N GLU A 591 -0.17 8.60 -16.40
CA GLU A 591 1.18 8.14 -16.69
C GLU A 591 1.16 6.86 -17.54
N THR A 592 2.14 6.69 -18.42
CA THR A 592 2.34 5.41 -19.14
C THR A 592 3.32 4.54 -18.37
N ASP A 593 2.98 3.28 -18.13
CA ASP A 593 3.91 2.30 -17.52
C ASP A 593 5.08 2.01 -18.49
N PRO A 594 6.31 2.46 -18.19
CA PRO A 594 7.44 2.31 -19.09
C PRO A 594 8.05 0.89 -19.04
N THR A 595 7.59 0.04 -18.11
CA THR A 595 8.13 -1.32 -17.93
C THR A 595 7.49 -2.33 -18.88
N ASN A 596 6.32 -2.02 -19.44
CA ASN A 596 5.61 -2.89 -20.37
C ASN A 596 5.95 -2.56 -21.82
N THR A 597 5.97 -3.59 -22.67
CA THR A 597 6.17 -3.43 -24.13
C THR A 597 4.97 -2.80 -24.83
N ILE A 598 3.79 -2.89 -24.21
CA ILE A 598 2.55 -2.22 -24.63
C ILE A 598 2.38 -1.00 -23.73
N GLN A 599 2.15 0.16 -24.33
CA GLN A 599 1.85 1.39 -23.58
C GLN A 599 0.50 1.24 -22.87
N THR A 600 0.54 1.21 -21.55
CA THR A 600 -0.65 1.09 -20.69
C THR A 600 -0.69 2.28 -19.76
N LEU A 601 -1.85 2.89 -19.61
CA LEU A 601 -2.02 4.00 -18.68
C LEU A 601 -2.14 3.49 -17.24
N GLN A 602 -1.43 4.12 -16.32
CA GLN A 602 -1.54 3.87 -14.89
C GLN A 602 -2.83 4.47 -14.35
N ASN A 603 -3.29 4.00 -13.19
CA ASN A 603 -4.43 4.63 -12.52
C ASN A 603 -4.10 6.08 -12.18
N GLU A 604 -5.14 6.88 -11.95
CA GLU A 604 -5.01 8.22 -11.40
C GLU A 604 -6.04 8.38 -10.29
N GLN A 605 -5.62 8.81 -9.11
CA GLN A 605 -6.50 8.97 -7.96
C GLN A 605 -6.34 10.31 -7.24
N SER A 606 -7.32 10.63 -6.40
CA SER A 606 -7.35 11.81 -5.54
C SER A 606 -7.74 11.41 -4.13
N ILE A 607 -7.24 12.13 -3.14
CA ILE A 607 -7.74 11.97 -1.76
C ILE A 607 -9.12 12.60 -1.63
N VAL A 608 -10.01 11.91 -0.92
CA VAL A 608 -11.34 12.38 -0.57
C VAL A 608 -11.39 12.66 0.92
N LEU A 609 -11.81 13.87 1.26
CA LEU A 609 -12.12 14.30 2.61
C LEU A 609 -13.62 14.51 2.70
N LYS A 610 -14.32 13.61 3.39
CA LYS A 610 -15.77 13.65 3.54
C LYS A 610 -16.14 14.05 4.97
N VAL A 611 -16.86 15.16 5.11
CA VAL A 611 -17.34 15.67 6.40
C VAL A 611 -18.86 15.63 6.47
N ILE A 612 -19.39 15.15 7.60
CA ILE A 612 -20.80 15.20 7.96
C ILE A 612 -20.94 15.99 9.25
N ASP A 613 -21.85 16.95 9.29
CA ASP A 613 -22.20 17.81 10.44
C ASP A 613 -21.00 18.57 11.05
N LEU A 614 -20.14 19.17 10.21
CA LEU A 614 -19.00 19.99 10.65
C LEU A 614 -19.48 21.27 11.35
N PRO A 615 -19.16 21.48 12.65
CA PRO A 615 -19.62 22.65 13.39
C PRO A 615 -19.05 24.00 12.90
N ASP A 616 -19.76 25.09 13.17
CA ASP A 616 -19.32 26.47 12.90
C ASP A 616 -17.94 26.75 13.55
N GLY A 617 -16.98 27.19 12.74
CA GLY A 617 -15.61 27.47 13.16
C GLY A 617 -14.72 26.26 13.41
N ASP A 618 -15.19 25.03 13.15
CA ASP A 618 -14.41 23.80 13.29
C ASP A 618 -13.77 23.36 11.97
N ALA A 619 -12.75 22.53 12.05
CA ALA A 619 -12.06 21.96 10.91
C ALA A 619 -11.70 20.48 11.11
N ARG A 620 -11.63 19.75 10.01
CA ARG A 620 -11.15 18.36 9.96
C ARG A 620 -10.02 18.27 8.96
N ALA A 621 -9.00 17.50 9.28
CA ALA A 621 -7.80 17.46 8.47
C ALA A 621 -7.15 16.08 8.48
N VAL A 622 -6.38 15.83 7.44
CA VAL A 622 -5.41 14.75 7.34
C VAL A 622 -4.01 15.32 7.31
N TYR A 623 -3.03 14.51 7.69
CA TYR A 623 -1.64 14.90 7.63
C TYR A 623 -0.74 13.78 7.13
N LYS A 624 0.37 14.19 6.55
CA LYS A 624 1.48 13.33 6.14
C LYS A 624 2.78 13.92 6.68
N THR A 625 3.70 13.03 7.04
CA THR A 625 5.05 13.44 7.46
C THR A 625 5.91 13.58 6.22
N LEU A 626 6.67 14.66 6.14
CA LEU A 626 7.59 14.97 5.05
C LEU A 626 8.99 15.18 5.63
N ASP A 627 9.99 15.22 4.77
CA ASP A 627 11.32 15.73 5.09
C ASP A 627 11.87 16.40 3.83
N MET A 628 11.51 17.68 3.64
CA MET A 628 11.81 18.37 2.38
C MET A 628 12.19 19.85 2.54
N ASP A 629 12.94 20.36 1.56
CA ASP A 629 13.34 21.77 1.45
C ASP A 629 12.69 22.43 0.24
N ILE A 630 11.57 23.12 0.46
CA ILE A 630 10.80 23.73 -0.63
C ILE A 630 11.31 25.12 -1.06
N ARG A 631 12.52 25.53 -0.67
CA ARG A 631 13.03 26.89 -1.00
C ARG A 631 13.49 27.03 -2.45
N GLN A 632 13.81 25.93 -3.12
CA GLN A 632 14.27 25.93 -4.51
C GLN A 632 13.11 26.07 -5.50
N TYR A 633 11.87 26.21 -5.02
CA TYR A 633 10.67 26.32 -5.84
C TYR A 633 10.02 27.68 -5.56
N LYS A 634 9.37 28.26 -6.56
CA LYS A 634 8.73 29.58 -6.41
C LYS A 634 7.24 29.48 -6.21
N ARG A 635 6.58 28.42 -6.69
CA ARG A 635 5.13 28.25 -6.61
C ARG A 635 4.73 26.90 -6.07
N LEU A 636 3.56 26.85 -5.44
CA LEU A 636 2.88 25.64 -5.02
C LEU A 636 1.50 25.58 -5.67
N LYS A 637 1.13 24.42 -6.22
CA LYS A 637 -0.12 24.18 -6.92
C LYS A 637 -0.79 22.90 -6.40
N MET A 638 -2.11 22.90 -6.28
CA MET A 638 -2.92 21.72 -5.94
C MET A 638 -4.35 21.92 -6.46
N GLU A 639 -4.92 20.88 -7.05
CA GLU A 639 -6.26 20.91 -7.60
C GLU A 639 -7.28 20.50 -6.53
N ILE A 640 -8.42 21.18 -6.47
CA ILE A 640 -9.47 20.89 -5.47
C ILE A 640 -10.84 20.88 -6.13
N HIS A 641 -11.61 19.85 -5.80
CA HIS A 641 -13.01 19.69 -6.15
C HIS A 641 -13.85 19.69 -4.86
N ALA A 642 -15.09 20.19 -4.94
CA ALA A 642 -16.03 20.14 -3.84
C ALA A 642 -17.43 19.84 -4.38
N GLU A 643 -18.12 18.89 -3.76
CA GLU A 643 -19.50 18.51 -4.09
C GLU A 643 -20.39 18.43 -2.85
N GLU A 644 -21.69 18.59 -3.07
CA GLU A 644 -22.71 18.31 -2.07
C GLU A 644 -22.88 16.80 -1.86
N ILE A 645 -23.22 16.41 -0.64
CA ILE A 645 -23.56 15.02 -0.34
C ILE A 645 -25.07 14.89 -0.47
N ILE A 646 -25.56 13.85 -1.14
CA ILE A 646 -27.00 13.61 -1.31
C ILE A 646 -27.71 13.65 0.06
N GLY A 647 -28.64 14.58 0.22
CA GLY A 647 -29.39 14.81 1.46
C GLY A 647 -28.81 15.89 2.38
N TYR A 648 -27.64 16.44 2.08
CA TYR A 648 -26.98 17.52 2.81
C TYR A 648 -26.65 18.68 1.84
N PRO A 649 -27.53 19.70 1.74
CA PRO A 649 -27.30 20.83 0.84
C PRO A 649 -26.06 21.64 1.27
N LEU A 650 -25.29 22.08 0.28
CA LEU A 650 -24.08 22.88 0.46
C LEU A 650 -24.04 23.98 -0.61
N GLU A 651 -23.83 25.24 -0.21
CA GLU A 651 -23.71 26.36 -1.14
C GLU A 651 -22.24 26.79 -1.36
N ASP A 652 -22.04 27.60 -2.40
CA ASP A 652 -20.75 28.22 -2.71
C ASP A 652 -20.20 29.05 -1.53
N ASP A 653 -18.88 28.99 -1.32
CA ASP A 653 -18.12 29.73 -0.29
C ASP A 653 -18.41 29.33 1.18
N GLU A 654 -19.25 28.31 1.43
CA GLU A 654 -19.58 27.85 2.79
C GLU A 654 -18.48 27.00 3.43
N LEU A 655 -17.72 26.25 2.62
CA LEU A 655 -16.56 25.49 3.08
C LEU A 655 -15.28 26.06 2.50
N ARG A 656 -14.20 25.91 3.27
CA ARG A 656 -12.85 26.27 2.84
C ARG A 656 -11.93 25.07 2.91
N ALA A 657 -11.08 24.92 1.90
CA ALA A 657 -9.97 23.99 1.94
C ALA A 657 -8.71 24.74 2.36
N PHE A 658 -7.87 24.10 3.17
CA PHE A 658 -6.58 24.66 3.55
C PHE A 658 -5.47 23.64 3.42
N ILE A 659 -4.28 24.15 3.12
CA ILE A 659 -3.03 23.41 3.16
C ILE A 659 -2.08 24.07 4.17
N ARG A 660 -1.52 23.27 5.05
CA ARG A 660 -0.67 23.70 6.16
C ARG A 660 0.69 22.99 6.09
N PHE A 661 1.77 23.76 6.07
CA PHE A 661 3.16 23.29 6.04
C PHE A 661 3.93 23.81 7.23
N GLY A 662 4.74 22.96 7.86
CA GLY A 662 5.48 23.38 9.04
C GLY A 662 6.49 22.37 9.56
N SER A 663 7.13 22.75 10.66
CA SER A 663 7.91 21.82 11.47
C SER A 663 7.01 21.01 12.42
N ASP A 664 5.80 21.49 12.66
CA ASP A 664 4.75 20.87 13.45
C ASP A 664 3.36 21.31 12.97
N TYR A 665 2.30 20.73 13.55
CA TYR A 665 0.92 20.95 13.13
C TYR A 665 0.24 22.19 13.76
N THR A 666 0.77 22.77 14.84
CA THR A 666 -0.01 23.69 15.71
C THR A 666 0.73 24.95 16.17
N GLN A 667 2.05 24.91 16.29
CA GLN A 667 2.86 25.99 16.85
C GLN A 667 3.71 26.67 15.79
N ASN A 668 4.17 25.96 14.75
CA ASN A 668 5.09 26.49 13.74
C ASN A 668 4.68 26.03 12.35
N TYR A 669 3.75 26.77 11.73
CA TYR A 669 3.26 26.47 10.40
C TYR A 669 2.93 27.73 9.57
N TYR A 670 2.99 27.54 8.26
CA TYR A 670 2.33 28.36 7.25
C TYR A 670 1.05 27.66 6.83
N GLU A 671 -0.01 28.41 6.58
CA GLU A 671 -1.26 27.87 6.01
C GLU A 671 -1.79 28.78 4.92
N TYR A 672 -2.29 28.17 3.84
CA TYR A 672 -2.98 28.85 2.75
C TYR A 672 -4.38 28.24 2.61
N GLU A 673 -5.40 29.09 2.56
CA GLU A 673 -6.81 28.71 2.62
C GLU A 673 -7.60 29.34 1.48
N VAL A 674 -8.38 28.52 0.77
CA VAL A 674 -9.21 28.88 -0.39
C VAL A 674 -10.68 28.56 -0.11
N SER A 675 -11.59 29.45 -0.52
CA SER A 675 -13.04 29.22 -0.42
C SER A 675 -13.53 28.38 -1.58
N LEU A 676 -14.35 27.36 -1.29
CA LEU A 676 -14.73 26.34 -2.25
C LEU A 676 -16.00 26.71 -3.00
N LYS A 677 -15.97 26.43 -4.30
CA LYS A 677 -17.12 26.47 -5.22
C LYS A 677 -17.62 25.06 -5.46
N ILE A 678 -18.92 24.88 -5.40
CA ILE A 678 -19.54 23.56 -5.49
C ILE A 678 -19.72 23.20 -6.96
N THR A 679 -19.27 22.02 -7.33
CA THR A 679 -19.51 21.45 -8.65
C THR A 679 -20.98 21.02 -8.75
N PRO A 680 -21.71 21.43 -9.80
CA PRO A 680 -23.09 21.00 -10.00
C PRO A 680 -23.19 19.48 -10.13
N GLU A 681 -24.30 18.89 -9.65
CA GLU A 681 -24.57 17.47 -9.89
C GLU A 681 -24.63 17.16 -11.40
N GLY A 682 -24.08 16.01 -11.79
CA GLY A 682 -24.10 15.60 -13.19
C GLY A 682 -22.97 14.68 -13.59
N ARG A 683 -23.03 14.25 -14.85
CA ARG A 683 -22.01 13.40 -15.48
C ARG A 683 -21.17 14.20 -16.46
N TYR A 684 -19.86 14.19 -16.24
CA TYR A 684 -18.86 14.97 -16.94
C TYR A 684 -18.00 14.08 -17.83
N ASP A 685 -17.68 14.57 -19.03
CA ASP A 685 -16.83 13.86 -19.98
C ASP A 685 -15.35 14.15 -19.72
N ASP A 686 -14.58 13.12 -19.37
CA ASP A 686 -13.14 13.23 -19.17
C ASP A 686 -12.40 13.68 -20.43
N SER A 687 -12.92 13.43 -21.63
CA SER A 687 -12.24 13.88 -22.86
C SER A 687 -12.45 15.37 -23.18
N ASN A 688 -13.34 16.05 -22.44
CA ASN A 688 -13.69 17.46 -22.65
C ASN A 688 -13.07 18.36 -21.58
N GLY A 689 -12.19 19.28 -21.99
CA GLY A 689 -11.54 20.23 -21.10
C GLY A 689 -12.49 21.19 -20.37
N GLU A 690 -13.64 21.54 -20.95
CA GLU A 690 -14.65 22.37 -20.27
C GLU A 690 -15.34 21.63 -19.13
N ASP A 691 -15.58 20.33 -19.30
CA ASP A 691 -16.20 19.50 -18.27
C ASP A 691 -15.21 19.21 -17.15
N ARG A 692 -13.94 18.94 -17.47
CA ARG A 692 -12.86 18.87 -16.47
C ARG A 692 -12.77 20.15 -15.63
N LEU A 693 -12.95 21.32 -16.23
CA LEU A 693 -12.94 22.62 -15.52
C LEU A 693 -14.19 22.86 -14.66
N LYS A 694 -15.30 22.15 -14.89
CA LYS A 694 -16.47 22.20 -14.01
C LYS A 694 -16.25 21.32 -12.77
N VAL A 695 -15.63 20.16 -12.94
CA VAL A 695 -15.27 19.27 -11.82
C VAL A 695 -14.09 19.83 -11.02
N TRP A 696 -13.10 20.41 -11.69
CA TRP A 696 -11.94 21.06 -11.06
C TRP A 696 -11.92 22.56 -11.38
N PRO A 697 -12.75 23.38 -10.71
CA PRO A 697 -12.79 24.81 -10.95
C PRO A 697 -11.44 25.47 -10.64
N SER A 698 -10.98 26.34 -11.54
CA SER A 698 -9.78 27.14 -11.32
C SER A 698 -9.85 28.05 -10.09
N LYS A 699 -11.06 28.33 -9.60
CA LYS A 699 -11.29 29.08 -8.36
C LYS A 699 -11.01 28.27 -7.09
N ASN A 700 -11.11 26.95 -7.15
CA ASN A 700 -10.84 26.06 -6.02
C ASN A 700 -9.37 25.67 -5.94
N ARG A 701 -8.64 25.80 -7.05
CA ARG A 701 -7.21 25.49 -7.13
C ARG A 701 -6.40 26.34 -6.15
N ILE A 702 -5.57 25.68 -5.35
CA ILE A 702 -4.50 26.35 -4.60
C ILE A 702 -3.38 26.61 -5.59
N ASP A 703 -3.06 27.87 -5.85
CA ASP A 703 -1.95 28.29 -6.72
C ASP A 703 -1.40 29.62 -6.21
N PHE A 704 -0.27 29.58 -5.50
CA PHE A 704 0.33 30.77 -4.92
C PHE A 704 1.86 30.73 -4.95
N GLU A 705 2.46 31.92 -4.89
CA GLU A 705 3.92 32.07 -4.80
C GLU A 705 4.39 31.84 -3.37
N LEU A 706 5.36 30.94 -3.17
CA LEU A 706 5.95 30.64 -1.86
C LEU A 706 6.59 31.87 -1.21
N GLY A 707 6.98 32.88 -2.01
CA GLY A 707 7.40 34.20 -1.52
C GLY A 707 6.36 34.88 -0.63
N THR A 708 5.07 34.66 -0.89
CA THR A 708 3.95 35.20 -0.09
C THR A 708 4.07 34.84 1.39
N PHE A 709 4.48 33.59 1.71
CA PHE A 709 4.70 33.18 3.09
C PHE A 709 5.84 33.96 3.76
N GLN A 710 6.89 34.27 3.01
CA GLN A 710 8.00 35.07 3.52
C GLN A 710 7.55 36.51 3.79
N ASP A 711 6.78 37.09 2.87
CA ASP A 711 6.27 38.46 2.97
C ASP A 711 5.33 38.61 4.18
N VAL A 712 4.35 37.71 4.32
CA VAL A 712 3.42 37.73 5.46
C VAL A 712 4.16 37.52 6.79
N LYS A 713 5.18 36.65 6.83
CA LYS A 713 6.02 36.46 8.01
C LYS A 713 6.83 37.71 8.35
N GLN A 714 7.38 38.41 7.36
CA GLN A 714 8.10 39.67 7.54
C GLN A 714 7.17 40.80 8.00
N GLU A 715 5.96 40.86 7.45
CA GLU A 715 4.90 41.80 7.86
C GLU A 715 4.56 41.59 9.34
N ARG A 716 4.26 40.34 9.73
CA ARG A 716 4.01 39.93 11.13
C ARG A 716 5.14 40.39 12.04
N ASN A 717 6.39 40.05 11.68
CA ASN A 717 7.58 40.39 12.48
C ASN A 717 7.78 41.91 12.60
N SER A 718 7.38 42.68 11.59
CA SER A 718 7.44 44.15 11.63
C SER A 718 6.38 44.70 12.57
N LYS A 719 5.13 44.23 12.47
CA LYS A 719 4.04 44.63 13.40
C LYS A 719 4.31 44.22 14.85
N MET A 720 5.03 43.13 15.09
CA MET A 720 5.46 42.75 16.45
C MET A 720 6.43 43.76 17.08
N ARG A 721 7.18 44.52 16.28
CA ARG A 721 8.11 45.55 16.77
C ARG A 721 7.44 46.89 17.04
N GLU A 722 6.18 47.05 16.66
CA GLU A 722 5.41 48.28 16.89
C GLU A 722 4.96 48.39 18.34
N SER A 723 4.95 49.61 18.88
CA SER A 723 4.49 49.86 20.25
C SER A 723 2.96 49.70 20.34
N ASN A 724 2.47 48.92 21.32
CA ASN A 724 1.06 48.54 21.54
C ASN A 724 0.47 47.52 20.55
N SER A 725 1.30 46.73 19.86
CA SER A 725 0.82 45.62 19.02
C SER A 725 0.41 44.41 19.86
N ASN A 726 -0.72 43.78 19.52
CA ASN A 726 -1.19 42.51 20.09
C ASN A 726 -0.72 41.28 19.29
N VAL A 727 0.14 41.48 18.29
CA VAL A 727 0.67 40.41 17.45
C VAL A 727 1.75 39.62 18.21
N SER A 728 1.68 38.29 18.16
CA SER A 728 2.59 37.38 18.86
C SER A 728 3.01 36.23 17.95
N LEU A 729 4.03 35.47 18.39
CA LEU A 729 4.36 34.16 17.78
C LEU A 729 3.35 33.07 18.17
N THR A 730 2.61 33.27 19.27
CA THR A 730 1.69 32.29 19.87
C THR A 730 0.24 32.48 19.44
N ILE A 731 -0.03 33.40 18.52
CA ILE A 731 -1.36 33.68 17.98
C ILE A 731 -1.23 33.64 16.46
N PRO A 732 -2.09 32.91 15.72
CA PRO A 732 -2.05 32.88 14.27
C PRO A 732 -2.19 34.29 13.69
N TYR A 733 -1.20 34.70 12.88
CA TYR A 733 -1.26 35.96 12.16
C TYR A 733 -1.89 35.74 10.79
N VAL A 734 -2.96 36.47 10.51
CA VAL A 734 -3.74 36.32 9.28
C VAL A 734 -3.48 37.51 8.37
N SER A 735 -3.17 37.22 7.11
CA SER A 735 -3.12 38.16 6.00
C SER A 735 -3.91 37.60 4.81
N TYR A 736 -4.02 38.36 3.74
CA TYR A 736 -4.79 37.99 2.55
C TYR A 736 -3.96 38.14 1.29
N ASP A 737 -4.02 37.11 0.45
CA ASP A 737 -3.55 37.13 -0.93
C ASP A 737 -4.79 37.12 -1.83
N ASN A 738 -5.14 38.29 -2.37
CA ASN A 738 -6.43 38.55 -3.03
C ASN A 738 -7.62 38.22 -2.10
N ASN A 739 -8.34 37.12 -2.38
CA ASN A 739 -9.48 36.66 -1.58
C ASN A 739 -9.15 35.41 -0.73
N ASN A 740 -7.92 34.90 -0.83
CA ASN A 740 -7.45 33.72 -0.12
C ASN A 740 -6.72 34.13 1.15
N ARG A 741 -6.84 33.30 2.18
CA ARG A 741 -6.31 33.62 3.51
C ARG A 741 -4.94 32.97 3.69
N VAL A 742 -3.99 33.77 4.16
CA VAL A 742 -2.61 33.34 4.42
C VAL A 742 -2.33 33.48 5.91
N ILE A 743 -1.93 32.38 6.56
CA ILE A 743 -1.74 32.32 8.00
C ILE A 743 -0.30 31.95 8.33
N VAL A 744 0.27 32.65 9.32
CA VAL A 744 1.60 32.34 9.88
C VAL A 744 1.50 32.21 11.39
N MET A 745 1.89 31.05 11.91
CA MET A 745 1.92 30.74 13.34
C MET A 745 3.35 30.36 13.75
N GLY A 746 3.86 30.91 14.86
CA GLY A 746 5.22 30.65 15.32
C GLY A 746 6.32 31.18 14.40
N ASN A 747 7.40 30.41 14.24
CA ASN A 747 8.53 30.73 13.37
C ASN A 747 8.86 29.58 12.39
N PRO A 748 7.93 29.23 11.48
CA PRO A 748 8.06 28.10 10.57
C PRO A 748 9.20 28.30 9.56
N ASN A 749 9.72 27.20 9.04
CA ASN A 749 10.86 27.20 8.12
C ASN A 749 10.56 26.37 6.87
N LEU A 750 10.73 26.99 5.70
CA LEU A 750 10.55 26.34 4.39
C LEU A 750 11.70 25.37 4.06
N SER A 751 12.84 25.43 4.76
CA SER A 751 13.99 24.54 4.53
C SER A 751 13.91 23.18 5.22
N ASN A 752 12.91 22.98 6.06
CA ASN A 752 12.75 21.77 6.88
C ASN A 752 11.26 21.63 7.17
N VAL A 753 10.51 21.40 6.10
CA VAL A 753 9.08 21.12 6.17
C VAL A 753 8.96 19.66 6.55
N ARG A 754 8.47 19.41 7.77
CA ARG A 754 8.35 18.07 8.34
C ARG A 754 6.95 17.51 8.25
N THR A 755 5.98 18.38 8.04
CA THR A 755 4.57 18.01 8.05
C THR A 755 3.84 18.80 6.99
N VAL A 756 2.99 18.10 6.25
CA VAL A 756 1.91 18.69 5.45
C VAL A 756 0.58 18.26 6.06
N MET A 757 -0.37 19.18 6.09
CA MET A 757 -1.73 18.93 6.53
C MET A 757 -2.69 19.52 5.51
N LEU A 758 -3.70 18.73 5.15
CA LEU A 758 -4.78 19.10 4.26
C LEU A 758 -6.08 19.03 5.03
N GLY A 759 -6.93 20.05 4.95
CA GLY A 759 -8.16 20.04 5.70
C GLY A 759 -9.28 20.86 5.11
N ILE A 760 -10.45 20.65 5.69
CA ILE A 760 -11.69 21.35 5.39
C ILE A 760 -12.09 22.11 6.64
N ARG A 761 -12.49 23.37 6.46
CA ARG A 761 -12.93 24.26 7.53
C ARG A 761 -14.31 24.81 7.22
N ASN A 762 -15.18 24.80 8.23
CA ASN A 762 -16.39 25.60 8.28
C ASN A 762 -16.02 26.95 8.92
N PRO A 763 -15.97 28.07 8.17
CA PRO A 763 -15.48 29.35 8.69
C PRO A 763 -16.32 29.87 9.84
N HIS A 764 -15.71 30.40 10.91
CA HIS A 764 -16.48 30.87 12.05
C HIS A 764 -17.25 32.16 11.73
N LYS A 765 -18.58 32.20 11.96
CA LYS A 765 -19.44 33.39 11.73
C LYS A 765 -18.89 34.72 12.24
N ASN A 766 -18.42 34.76 13.49
CA ASN A 766 -17.83 35.97 14.09
C ASN A 766 -16.56 36.49 13.37
N LYS A 767 -15.91 35.68 12.53
CA LYS A 767 -14.72 36.04 11.75
C LYS A 767 -15.02 36.20 10.25
N ASN A 768 -16.22 35.82 9.81
CA ASN A 768 -16.67 35.90 8.43
C ASN A 768 -18.13 36.40 8.38
N GLU A 769 -18.35 37.69 8.11
CA GLU A 769 -19.70 38.29 8.11
C GLU A 769 -20.66 37.68 7.09
N ASN A 770 -20.14 37.00 6.07
CA ASN A 770 -20.93 36.33 5.03
C ASN A 770 -21.29 34.88 5.38
N ASP A 771 -20.81 34.36 6.51
CA ASP A 771 -21.11 33.00 6.98
C ASP A 771 -22.46 32.95 7.73
N ASP A 772 -23.20 31.85 7.53
CA ASP A 772 -24.52 31.67 8.11
C ASP A 772 -24.47 31.15 9.56
N GLY A 773 -23.36 30.56 9.99
CA GLY A 773 -23.10 29.96 11.29
C GLY A 773 -23.78 28.61 11.51
N PHE A 774 -24.15 27.91 10.44
CA PHE A 774 -24.76 26.58 10.51
C PHE A 774 -23.72 25.46 10.32
N ILE A 775 -24.12 24.24 10.70
CA ILE A 775 -23.32 23.04 10.44
C ILE A 775 -23.26 22.75 8.94
N LYS A 776 -22.11 22.27 8.44
CA LYS A 776 -21.89 22.01 7.01
C LYS A 776 -21.44 20.57 6.79
N SER A 777 -21.84 20.01 5.65
CA SER A 777 -21.40 18.68 5.21
C SER A 777 -21.02 18.76 3.73
N GLY A 778 -20.01 17.99 3.32
CA GLY A 778 -19.49 18.06 1.96
C GLY A 778 -18.43 17.00 1.70
N GLU A 779 -18.24 16.70 0.42
CA GLU A 779 -17.19 15.80 -0.07
C GLU A 779 -16.21 16.60 -0.92
N ILE A 780 -14.93 16.62 -0.50
CA ILE A 780 -13.89 17.44 -1.13
C ILE A 780 -12.82 16.50 -1.65
N TRP A 781 -12.45 16.64 -2.91
CA TRP A 781 -11.33 15.89 -3.49
C TRP A 781 -10.13 16.82 -3.67
N MET A 782 -8.94 16.32 -3.34
CA MET A 782 -7.69 17.06 -3.52
C MET A 782 -6.73 16.22 -4.35
N ASN A 783 -6.07 16.86 -5.31
CA ASN A 783 -5.15 16.17 -6.21
C ASN A 783 -3.93 17.00 -6.59
N GLU A 784 -2.89 16.31 -7.08
CA GLU A 784 -1.73 16.89 -7.78
C GLU A 784 -1.02 17.98 -6.96
N LEU A 785 -0.65 17.66 -5.71
CA LEU A 785 0.08 18.56 -4.84
C LEU A 785 1.53 18.67 -5.33
N ARG A 786 1.82 19.79 -6.00
CA ARG A 786 3.04 19.98 -6.76
C ARG A 786 3.67 21.35 -6.52
N LEU A 787 4.97 21.39 -6.74
CA LEU A 787 5.82 22.57 -6.75
C LEU A 787 6.22 22.86 -8.19
N SER A 788 6.37 24.15 -8.53
CA SER A 788 6.82 24.57 -9.85
C SER A 788 7.77 25.77 -9.78
N ASP A 789 8.32 26.11 -10.94
CA ASP A 789 9.19 27.25 -11.17
C ASP A 789 10.46 27.17 -10.31
N PHE A 790 11.33 26.22 -10.66
CA PHE A 790 12.62 26.05 -9.98
C PHE A 790 13.43 27.35 -9.93
N ASP A 791 14.24 27.49 -8.88
CA ASP A 791 15.24 28.54 -8.80
C ASP A 791 16.46 28.20 -9.66
N GLU A 792 16.42 28.66 -10.91
CA GLU A 792 17.49 28.46 -11.89
C GLU A 792 18.55 29.58 -11.86
N GLU A 793 18.70 30.30 -10.74
CA GLU A 793 19.75 31.30 -10.59
C GLU A 793 21.15 30.68 -10.73
N GLY A 794 21.85 31.01 -11.82
CA GLY A 794 23.18 30.50 -12.11
C GLY A 794 24.31 31.04 -11.21
N GLY A 795 25.33 30.20 -11.02
CA GLY A 795 26.53 30.51 -10.25
C GLY A 795 27.77 30.60 -11.13
N TRP A 796 28.82 31.25 -10.62
CA TRP A 796 30.14 31.26 -11.26
C TRP A 796 31.24 31.04 -10.24
N ALA A 797 32.34 30.47 -10.69
CA ALA A 797 33.55 30.25 -9.92
C ALA A 797 34.77 30.74 -10.71
N ALA A 798 35.72 31.35 -10.01
CA ALA A 798 37.00 31.73 -10.57
C ALA A 798 38.12 31.28 -9.64
N ASN A 799 39.09 30.57 -10.20
CA ASN A 799 40.29 30.10 -9.53
C ASN A 799 41.51 30.73 -10.18
N ALA A 800 42.47 31.15 -9.36
CA ALA A 800 43.76 31.61 -9.83
C ALA A 800 44.86 30.99 -8.96
N ARG A 801 45.91 30.49 -9.61
CA ARG A 801 47.10 29.94 -8.96
C ARG A 801 48.35 30.53 -9.58
N ILE A 802 49.27 30.96 -8.72
CA ILE A 802 50.61 31.41 -9.11
C ILE A 802 51.60 30.51 -8.39
N SER A 803 52.46 29.83 -9.12
CA SER A 803 53.55 29.02 -8.59
C SER A 803 54.87 29.61 -9.07
N MET A 804 55.78 29.88 -8.15
CA MET A 804 57.12 30.39 -8.43
C MET A 804 58.11 29.33 -7.96
N ASN A 805 58.84 28.73 -8.88
CA ASN A 805 59.98 27.88 -8.54
C ASN A 805 61.22 28.78 -8.50
N LEU A 806 61.88 28.82 -7.34
CA LEU A 806 63.07 29.62 -7.08
C LEU A 806 64.29 28.72 -7.24
N ALA A 807 64.62 28.37 -8.48
CA ALA A 807 65.68 27.44 -8.84
C ALA A 807 65.58 26.11 -8.04
N ASP A 808 66.70 25.59 -7.53
CA ASP A 808 66.77 24.41 -6.66
C ASP A 808 66.53 24.72 -5.17
N PHE A 809 66.21 25.98 -4.81
CA PHE A 809 66.07 26.41 -3.43
C PHE A 809 64.67 26.18 -2.83
N ALA A 810 63.61 26.69 -3.48
CA ALA A 810 62.26 26.64 -2.91
C ALA A 810 61.15 26.81 -3.97
N THR A 811 59.96 26.28 -3.69
CA THR A 811 58.74 26.59 -4.45
C THR A 811 57.76 27.37 -3.58
N VAL A 812 57.28 28.51 -4.09
CA VAL A 812 56.26 29.34 -3.45
C VAL A 812 54.99 29.29 -4.30
N SER A 813 53.86 28.93 -3.70
CA SER A 813 52.58 28.93 -4.40
C SER A 813 51.53 29.77 -3.69
N PHE A 814 50.77 30.53 -4.48
CA PHE A 814 49.62 31.31 -4.07
C PHE A 814 48.40 30.79 -4.82
N SER A 815 47.30 30.55 -4.11
CA SER A 815 46.02 30.22 -4.72
C SER A 815 44.91 31.06 -4.12
N GLY A 816 44.02 31.52 -5.00
CA GLY A 816 42.80 32.21 -4.62
C GLY A 816 41.63 31.60 -5.37
N SER A 817 40.52 31.42 -4.67
CA SER A 817 39.25 31.02 -5.26
C SER A 817 38.13 31.92 -4.78
N THR A 818 37.22 32.26 -5.70
CA THR A 818 36.00 32.99 -5.41
C THR A 818 34.82 32.36 -6.14
N SER A 819 33.65 32.41 -5.51
CA SER A 819 32.41 31.85 -6.07
C SER A 819 31.19 32.64 -5.61
N LYS A 820 30.17 32.75 -6.47
CA LYS A 820 28.85 33.34 -6.14
C LYS A 820 27.88 32.25 -5.69
N ALA A 821 27.03 32.54 -4.70
CA ALA A 821 25.96 31.67 -4.23
C ALA A 821 25.08 31.15 -5.39
N SER A 822 24.70 29.86 -5.26
CA SER A 822 24.31 28.86 -6.29
C SER A 822 25.48 27.97 -6.76
N VAL A 823 26.46 27.72 -5.88
CA VAL A 823 27.81 27.27 -6.27
C VAL A 823 27.83 25.90 -6.96
N PHE A 824 28.06 25.95 -8.27
CA PHE A 824 29.17 25.33 -9.02
C PHE A 824 30.04 24.31 -8.23
N LEU A 825 29.51 23.10 -7.98
CA LEU A 825 30.30 21.99 -7.41
C LEU A 825 30.57 20.91 -8.46
N CYS A 826 29.54 20.57 -9.24
CA CYS A 826 29.54 19.48 -10.21
C CYS A 826 28.33 19.65 -11.13
N ILE A 827 28.43 19.17 -12.37
CA ILE A 827 27.33 19.20 -13.34
C ILE A 827 26.15 18.30 -12.93
N LEU A 828 26.38 17.36 -12.00
CA LEU A 828 25.42 16.37 -11.49
C LEU A 828 24.56 16.82 -10.30
N LEU A 829 24.64 18.08 -9.86
CA LEU A 829 23.87 18.54 -8.69
C LEU A 829 22.42 18.85 -9.06
N ILE A 830 21.50 18.28 -8.28
CA ILE A 830 20.05 18.54 -8.26
C ILE A 830 19.79 19.85 -7.48
N PRO A 831 18.72 20.63 -7.77
CA PRO A 831 18.50 21.96 -7.19
C PRO A 831 18.60 22.03 -5.65
N GLU A 832 18.06 21.07 -4.90
CA GLU A 832 18.11 21.06 -3.42
C GLU A 832 19.55 21.01 -2.85
N MET A 833 20.51 20.44 -3.59
CA MET A 833 21.90 20.30 -3.14
C MET A 833 22.79 21.51 -3.47
N LEU A 834 22.23 22.55 -4.10
CA LEU A 834 22.95 23.79 -4.39
C LEU A 834 23.18 24.61 -3.11
N LYS A 835 24.45 24.98 -2.84
CA LYS A 835 24.82 25.76 -1.66
C LYS A 835 24.35 27.23 -1.75
N ILE A 836 23.65 27.67 -0.70
CA ILE A 836 23.15 29.04 -0.50
C ILE A 836 24.17 29.91 0.28
N GLN A 837 25.48 29.80 0.00
CA GLN A 837 26.51 30.61 0.68
C GLN A 837 27.58 31.14 -0.28
N ASN A 838 27.81 32.46 -0.26
CA ASN A 838 28.96 33.10 -0.89
C ASN A 838 30.23 32.66 -0.15
N THR A 839 31.21 32.15 -0.89
CA THR A 839 32.47 31.68 -0.29
C THR A 839 33.66 32.34 -0.99
N THR A 840 34.45 33.09 -0.22
CA THR A 840 35.78 33.56 -0.62
C THR A 840 36.79 32.85 0.27
N ARG A 841 37.68 32.03 -0.31
CA ARG A 841 38.76 31.37 0.41
C ARG A 841 40.10 31.82 -0.17
N LEU A 842 40.81 32.63 0.61
CA LEU A 842 42.24 32.82 0.47
C LEU A 842 42.92 31.70 1.26
N THR A 843 43.60 30.78 0.58
CA THR A 843 44.32 29.69 1.27
C THR A 843 45.81 30.03 1.35
N GLN A 844 46.36 29.84 2.55
CA GLN A 844 47.72 30.14 3.04
C GLN A 844 48.88 29.78 2.11
N MET A 845 49.97 30.57 2.20
CA MET A 845 51.32 30.20 1.74
C MET A 845 51.74 28.86 2.33
N TYR A 846 51.88 27.84 1.50
CA TYR A 846 52.62 26.63 1.86
C TYR A 846 54.05 26.78 1.36
N PHE A 847 55.00 26.98 2.27
CA PHE A 847 56.41 26.64 2.04
C PHE A 847 56.52 25.13 2.22
N TRP A 848 56.53 24.34 1.13
CA TRP A 848 56.91 22.93 1.23
C TRP A 848 57.98 22.60 0.21
N LYS A 849 59.05 21.97 0.73
CA LYS A 849 60.38 21.71 0.15
C LYS A 849 61.27 22.93 -0.05
N MET A 850 62.06 23.24 0.97
CA MET A 850 63.43 23.69 0.76
C MET A 850 64.26 22.45 0.42
N HIS A 851 65.05 22.48 -0.66
CA HIS A 851 66.01 21.42 -0.99
C HIS A 851 67.43 21.78 -0.56
#